data_AF-A0A545UMV4-F1
#
_entry.id   AF-A0A545UMV4-F1
#
_cell.length_a   1.000
_cell.length_b   1.000
_cell.length_c   1.000
_cell.angle_alpha   90.00
_cell.angle_beta   90.00
_cell.angle_gamma   90.00
#
_symmetry.space_group_name_H-M   'P 1'
#
loop_
_entity.id
_entity.type
_entity.pdbx_description
1 polymer ?
#
loop_
_entity_poly.entity_id
_entity_poly.type
_entity_poly.pdbx_seq_one_letter_code
_entity_poly.pdbx_strand_id
1 'polypeptide(L)'
;MASLAQLDALFGPQLPGHFDFTILFEHSMLWIVPTGVAILMTPFYFNGLLRSERQVRPGFLLWIKVACGVALVGIQACDIALWHNTHYFRSRETVIACSMSLVASICTLAIIIISHLYSLQPSTFLSIFFSITMLFDITMARSYFFRETLGVIAALQVCVVVLKLWLILLEEVPKRSLYRSSYLQATISVEAASGFWGRSFFLWINPILIFGWRSSFTIDTLPDIGEEFASEKLFDLFSSQWTKVSKSSKLSLVYALVRTLRWKLAKVFLPRLCYVGVTIAQPFLLLSTVSAVSSGSISRSTSDGLIGAGAIICFILAISRTLFEHWEYRAVTFIRGILIVAIYDKMQRLRAEDLQGAAAVTLMSVDVDGTETLVSLAYEALSCTLQLSLGIWVLYRFVSVAAFLIFVPTILTFIGSLFTGSMIATARAATNAEAQKRVAATSNILAQIKSIKSMGLSGSLSAYIEHKRENEIKSLARAAFAEEDVIIVDDIFSSVDPDTAATIFERLFGPNGLVRQWNCTVVMSTNRLEILDFADQIYLFSKDGRVTLQNGNEADVSTYSTHSGEDESNEEALGSNRSRISGSDKDTEPPQIQAKKSIEEPESSSGTIDLSLYSYFLRSAGIPALFGWVSFAMISAVGEWAPVLFIRIWFSKSPENKRYFGIYAALAVLCVIFNVASGAFYFKFVFTKITKDMHGRLLRATMGATPQYHNNTDSGVLLNRFGQDISLITRRLALLINQLLFVVFTTLLEIALVASGSAYSVPMILCIVVVLCSIQFFYLRSSRQLRQLELESSAALFTQFTEATDGIQHIRSFGWEEAFRRRLYARLDRSQKPRYLLYCIQRWLTLSTDITSAVATVVIITIATKLPGKTTDAAVGLAMLSLIGFSTTATTFIQYWTSLETSLGAVRRVKQFVINTPQEKDDVSSGPLPVVWPSAGTIDFNALTATYKTSDEKEHTAIENLTVTLRGKQKIGLMGRTGSGKSTVISALLRMVDYTGSISIDGLDTRRVPRELLRSRITTIPQDGLRLNESLRFNLYPFAGERPSDDEMIGALQTVGVWNHARANGGLDANYFKLEFSKGQKQLIFLARAILHQRKTGNRIVLMDEVTSSMAEDAEPELQRLIDVAFSGCTIVMVSHRIESFQTADVILRFSSGKIERVLRRRSNGSLVEG
;
A
#
# COMPACT_ATOMS: atom_id res chain seq x y z
N MET A 1 4.06 -72.65 -5.67
CA MET A 1 4.17 -71.21 -5.98
C MET A 1 3.37 -70.96 -7.25
N ALA A 2 2.43 -70.03 -7.23
CA ALA A 2 1.70 -69.65 -8.44
C ALA A 2 2.70 -69.10 -9.48
N SER A 3 2.48 -69.39 -10.76
CA SER A 3 3.31 -68.78 -11.82
C SER A 3 3.10 -67.26 -11.85
N LEU A 4 4.10 -66.50 -12.27
CA LEU A 4 4.03 -65.03 -12.35
C LEU A 4 2.80 -64.56 -13.16
N ALA A 5 2.46 -65.30 -14.22
CA ALA A 5 1.28 -65.07 -15.05
C ALA A 5 -0.06 -65.32 -14.31
N GLN A 6 -0.11 -66.27 -13.36
CA GLN A 6 -1.28 -66.48 -12.50
C GLN A 6 -1.43 -65.38 -11.45
N LEU A 7 -0.32 -64.80 -10.97
CA LEU A 7 -0.34 -63.65 -10.07
C LEU A 7 -0.76 -62.37 -10.79
N ASP A 8 -0.35 -62.20 -12.05
CA ASP A 8 -0.77 -61.09 -12.91
C ASP A 8 -2.27 -61.14 -13.29
N ALA A 9 -2.90 -62.31 -13.16
CA ALA A 9 -4.32 -62.52 -13.38
C ALA A 9 -5.19 -62.13 -12.17
N LEU A 10 -4.59 -61.88 -11.00
CA LEU A 10 -5.32 -61.45 -9.82
C LEU A 10 -5.53 -59.94 -9.89
N PHE A 11 -6.77 -59.51 -9.65
CA PHE A 11 -7.07 -58.08 -9.58
C PHE A 11 -6.49 -57.50 -8.28
N GLY A 12 -5.46 -56.67 -8.40
CA GLY A 12 -4.87 -55.98 -7.25
C GLY A 12 -3.81 -54.95 -7.64
N PRO A 13 -3.72 -53.82 -6.91
CA PRO A 13 -2.77 -52.74 -7.22
C PRO A 13 -1.31 -53.09 -6.87
N GLN A 14 -1.03 -54.26 -6.30
CA GLN A 14 0.34 -54.64 -5.97
C GLN A 14 0.57 -56.11 -6.30
N LEU A 15 1.63 -56.39 -7.06
CA LEU A 15 2.09 -57.74 -7.32
C LEU A 15 2.70 -58.33 -6.03
N PRO A 16 2.20 -59.48 -5.52
CA PRO A 16 2.72 -60.05 -4.28
C PRO A 16 4.23 -60.34 -4.37
N GLY A 17 5.02 -59.76 -3.47
CA GLY A 17 6.49 -59.95 -3.42
C GLY A 17 7.31 -59.06 -4.36
N HIS A 18 6.69 -58.22 -5.18
CA HIS A 18 7.37 -57.30 -6.10
C HIS A 18 6.80 -55.88 -6.00
N PHE A 19 7.61 -54.87 -6.33
CA PHE A 19 7.17 -53.48 -6.39
C PHE A 19 6.72 -53.15 -7.82
N ASP A 20 5.56 -53.68 -8.20
CA ASP A 20 4.93 -53.47 -9.52
C ASP A 20 3.41 -53.70 -9.44
N PHE A 21 2.66 -53.21 -10.44
CA PHE A 21 1.23 -53.48 -10.58
C PHE A 21 1.00 -54.89 -11.19
N THR A 22 -0.19 -55.44 -10.98
CA THR A 22 -0.63 -56.62 -11.75
C THR A 22 -1.06 -56.18 -13.15
N ILE A 23 -0.75 -56.96 -14.18
CA ILE A 23 -1.11 -56.62 -15.58
C ILE A 23 -2.63 -56.41 -15.72
N LEU A 24 -3.45 -57.20 -15.00
CA LEU A 24 -4.90 -57.02 -15.01
C LEU A 24 -5.34 -55.66 -14.43
N PHE A 25 -4.68 -55.17 -13.37
CA PHE A 25 -4.96 -53.85 -12.81
C PHE A 25 -4.54 -52.73 -13.77
N GLU A 26 -3.39 -52.87 -14.44
CA GLU A 26 -2.94 -51.88 -15.43
C GLU A 26 -3.90 -51.76 -16.61
N HIS A 27 -4.29 -52.88 -17.21
CA HIS A 27 -5.21 -52.87 -18.35
C HIS A 27 -6.59 -52.33 -17.97
N SER A 28 -7.08 -52.62 -16.76
CA SER A 28 -8.39 -52.14 -16.31
C SER A 28 -8.38 -50.67 -15.90
N MET A 29 -7.45 -50.23 -15.05
CA MET A 29 -7.47 -48.89 -14.46
C MET A 29 -6.61 -47.88 -15.21
N LEU A 30 -5.44 -48.29 -15.71
CA LEU A 30 -4.50 -47.38 -16.37
C LEU A 30 -4.75 -47.27 -17.88
N TRP A 31 -5.44 -48.25 -18.47
CA TRP A 31 -5.69 -48.28 -19.92
C TRP A 31 -7.16 -48.10 -20.32
N ILE A 32 -8.08 -48.93 -19.82
CA ILE A 32 -9.52 -48.86 -20.18
C ILE A 32 -10.17 -47.56 -19.71
N VAL A 33 -9.95 -47.15 -18.45
CA VAL A 33 -10.61 -45.96 -17.88
C VAL A 33 -10.23 -44.69 -18.67
N PRO A 34 -8.94 -44.36 -18.92
CA PRO A 34 -8.60 -43.16 -19.66
C PRO A 34 -9.07 -43.19 -21.11
N THR A 35 -8.97 -44.33 -21.80
CA THR A 35 -9.45 -44.46 -23.18
C THR A 35 -10.96 -44.27 -23.29
N GLY A 36 -11.73 -44.74 -22.30
CA GLY A 36 -13.17 -44.46 -22.17
C GLY A 36 -13.48 -42.97 -22.05
N VAL A 37 -12.70 -42.21 -21.27
CA VAL A 37 -12.87 -40.75 -21.15
C VAL A 37 -12.66 -40.03 -22.48
N ALA A 38 -11.65 -40.41 -23.26
CA ALA A 38 -11.41 -39.81 -24.58
C ALA A 38 -12.58 -40.05 -25.55
N ILE A 39 -13.13 -41.26 -25.55
CA ILE A 39 -14.30 -41.61 -26.38
C ILE A 39 -15.52 -40.79 -25.96
N LEU A 40 -15.79 -40.69 -24.66
CA LEU A 40 -16.93 -39.91 -24.12
C LEU A 40 -16.84 -38.40 -24.39
N MET A 41 -15.63 -37.85 -24.49
CA MET A 41 -15.43 -36.42 -24.79
C MET A 41 -15.60 -36.07 -26.27
N THR A 42 -15.49 -37.05 -27.16
CA THR A 42 -15.47 -36.83 -28.62
C THR A 42 -16.76 -36.16 -29.14
N PRO A 43 -17.98 -36.58 -28.75
CA PRO A 43 -19.22 -35.94 -29.20
C PRO A 43 -19.32 -34.44 -28.85
N PHE A 44 -18.75 -34.00 -27.72
CA PHE A 44 -18.77 -32.58 -27.32
C PHE A 44 -17.97 -31.70 -28.29
N TYR A 45 -16.83 -32.20 -28.79
CA TYR A 45 -16.03 -31.50 -29.79
C TYR A 45 -16.71 -31.45 -31.16
N PHE A 46 -17.39 -32.53 -31.57
CA PHE A 46 -18.18 -32.53 -32.81
C PHE A 46 -19.36 -31.56 -32.76
N ASN A 47 -20.06 -31.48 -31.63
CA ASN A 47 -21.14 -30.50 -31.45
C ASN A 47 -20.60 -29.05 -31.46
N GLY A 48 -19.41 -28.82 -30.90
CA GLY A 48 -18.71 -27.54 -30.99
C GLY A 48 -18.35 -27.15 -32.44
N LEU A 49 -17.93 -28.13 -33.25
CA LEU A 49 -17.61 -27.92 -34.67
C LEU A 49 -18.84 -27.49 -35.49
N LEU A 50 -20.01 -28.07 -35.23
CA LEU A 50 -21.26 -27.70 -35.93
C LEU A 50 -21.68 -26.24 -35.68
N ARG A 51 -21.16 -25.60 -34.62
CA ARG A 51 -21.54 -24.23 -34.20
C ARG A 51 -20.46 -23.17 -34.48
N SER A 52 -19.27 -23.57 -34.94
CA SER A 52 -18.10 -22.70 -34.99
C SER A 52 -17.55 -22.54 -36.40
N GLU A 53 -17.16 -21.31 -36.77
CA GLU A 53 -16.44 -21.05 -38.01
C GLU A 53 -14.94 -21.37 -37.90
N ARG A 54 -14.28 -21.60 -39.04
CA ARG A 54 -12.82 -21.83 -39.07
C ARG A 54 -12.04 -20.55 -38.79
N GLN A 55 -11.35 -20.52 -37.64
CA GLN A 55 -10.61 -19.34 -37.15
C GLN A 55 -9.10 -19.39 -37.47
N VAL A 56 -8.54 -20.59 -37.67
CA VAL A 56 -7.09 -20.81 -37.87
C VAL A 56 -6.82 -21.42 -39.26
N ARG A 57 -5.76 -20.96 -39.94
CA ARG A 57 -5.35 -21.51 -41.25
C ARG A 57 -4.62 -22.85 -41.07
N PRO A 58 -4.85 -23.85 -41.94
CA PRO A 58 -4.09 -25.10 -41.92
C PRO A 58 -2.63 -24.81 -42.29
N GLY A 59 -1.74 -24.81 -41.29
CA GLY A 59 -0.30 -24.63 -41.47
C GLY A 59 0.48 -25.93 -41.34
N PHE A 60 1.80 -25.86 -41.46
CA PHE A 60 2.71 -26.99 -41.25
C PHE A 60 2.52 -27.68 -39.89
N LEU A 61 2.20 -26.91 -38.84
CA LEU A 61 1.94 -27.42 -37.49
C LEU A 61 0.76 -28.41 -37.42
N LEU A 62 -0.30 -28.19 -38.21
CA LEU A 62 -1.44 -29.11 -38.27
C LEU A 62 -1.01 -30.46 -38.85
N TRP A 63 -0.28 -30.44 -39.95
CA TRP A 63 0.13 -31.64 -40.67
C TRP A 63 1.09 -32.51 -39.85
N ILE A 64 2.01 -31.91 -39.09
CA ILE A 64 2.85 -32.67 -38.16
C ILE A 64 1.99 -33.34 -37.06
N LYS A 65 1.03 -32.62 -36.47
CA LYS A 65 0.14 -33.20 -35.45
C LYS A 65 -0.67 -34.37 -35.99
N VAL A 66 -1.20 -34.23 -37.21
CA VAL A 66 -1.93 -35.30 -37.90
C VAL A 66 -1.00 -36.48 -38.18
N ALA A 67 0.23 -36.24 -38.66
CA ALA A 67 1.20 -37.31 -38.90
C ALA A 67 1.53 -38.09 -37.61
N CYS A 68 1.79 -37.40 -36.49
CA CYS A 68 2.00 -38.03 -35.19
C CYS A 68 0.76 -38.80 -34.70
N GLY A 69 -0.44 -38.25 -34.88
CA GLY A 69 -1.69 -38.91 -34.50
C GLY A 69 -2.00 -40.15 -35.35
N VAL A 70 -1.73 -40.10 -36.66
CA VAL A 70 -1.86 -41.27 -37.56
C VAL A 70 -0.84 -42.35 -37.21
N ALA A 71 0.40 -41.96 -36.90
CA ALA A 71 1.41 -42.90 -36.41
C ALA A 71 0.96 -43.57 -35.09
N LEU A 72 0.34 -42.81 -34.18
CA LEU A 72 -0.19 -43.34 -32.93
C LEU A 72 -1.31 -44.36 -33.18
N VAL A 73 -2.23 -44.09 -34.10
CA VAL A 73 -3.29 -45.04 -34.51
C VAL A 73 -2.65 -46.32 -35.09
N GLY A 74 -1.65 -46.18 -35.96
CA GLY A 74 -0.93 -47.32 -36.54
C GLY A 74 -0.25 -48.19 -35.49
N ILE A 75 0.43 -47.58 -34.50
CA ILE A 75 1.07 -48.30 -33.40
C ILE A 75 0.04 -49.03 -32.52
N GLN A 76 -1.09 -48.39 -32.19
CA GLN A 76 -2.17 -49.01 -31.41
C GLN A 76 -2.83 -50.18 -32.16
N ALA A 77 -2.90 -50.13 -33.49
CA ALA A 77 -3.36 -51.25 -34.31
C ALA A 77 -2.38 -52.43 -34.28
N CYS A 78 -1.07 -52.15 -34.33
CA CYS A 78 -0.03 -53.17 -34.18
C CYS A 78 -0.06 -53.83 -32.78
N ASP A 79 -0.36 -53.06 -31.73
CA ASP A 79 -0.41 -53.56 -30.36
C ASP A 79 -1.48 -54.65 -30.18
N ILE A 80 -2.67 -54.48 -30.79
CA ILE A 80 -3.72 -55.51 -30.82
C ILE A 80 -3.21 -56.82 -31.43
N ALA A 81 -2.48 -56.74 -32.55
CA ALA A 81 -1.95 -57.91 -33.25
C ALA A 81 -0.88 -58.63 -32.42
N LEU A 82 -0.02 -57.89 -31.71
CA LEU A 82 1.01 -58.46 -30.84
C LEU A 82 0.42 -59.13 -29.60
N TRP A 83 -0.52 -58.48 -28.91
CA TRP A 83 -1.20 -59.05 -27.74
C TRP A 83 -2.04 -60.29 -28.10
N HIS A 84 -2.57 -60.36 -29.32
CA HIS A 84 -3.24 -61.57 -29.80
C HIS A 84 -2.29 -62.77 -29.93
N ASN A 85 -1.03 -62.52 -30.28
CA ASN A 85 -0.02 -63.55 -30.55
C ASN A 85 0.80 -63.94 -29.30
N THR A 86 0.69 -63.21 -28.19
CA THR A 86 1.40 -63.55 -26.94
C THR A 86 0.72 -64.68 -26.19
N HIS A 87 1.47 -65.75 -25.92
CA HIS A 87 1.04 -66.87 -25.08
C HIS A 87 1.19 -66.63 -23.56
N TYR A 88 1.79 -65.49 -23.17
CA TYR A 88 2.16 -65.21 -21.77
C TYR A 88 0.96 -64.87 -20.88
N PHE A 89 0.07 -63.99 -21.35
CA PHE A 89 -1.09 -63.51 -20.59
C PHE A 89 -2.23 -63.12 -21.54
N ARG A 90 -3.27 -63.96 -21.62
CA ARG A 90 -4.44 -63.72 -22.48
C ARG A 90 -5.70 -63.65 -21.61
N SER A 91 -6.10 -62.43 -21.26
CA SER A 91 -7.34 -62.16 -20.55
C SER A 91 -8.36 -61.44 -21.46
N ARG A 92 -9.65 -61.52 -21.11
CA ARG A 92 -10.72 -60.84 -21.85
C ARG A 92 -10.55 -59.32 -21.81
N GLU A 93 -10.02 -58.84 -20.70
CA GLU A 93 -9.76 -57.43 -20.38
C GLU A 93 -8.66 -56.84 -21.26
N THR A 94 -7.58 -57.59 -21.54
CA THR A 94 -6.51 -57.15 -22.45
C THR A 94 -7.04 -56.87 -23.85
N VAL A 95 -7.87 -57.76 -24.41
CA VAL A 95 -8.44 -57.58 -25.76
C VAL A 95 -9.38 -56.36 -25.81
N ILE A 96 -10.17 -56.15 -24.76
CA ILE A 96 -11.04 -54.98 -24.63
C ILE A 96 -10.19 -53.70 -24.55
N ALA A 97 -9.14 -53.70 -23.74
CA ALA A 97 -8.26 -52.55 -23.55
C ALA A 97 -7.56 -52.14 -24.86
N CYS A 98 -6.98 -53.10 -25.59
CA CYS A 98 -6.34 -52.84 -26.89
C CYS A 98 -7.35 -52.26 -27.90
N SER A 99 -8.55 -52.85 -27.97
CA SER A 99 -9.61 -52.42 -28.89
C SER A 99 -10.11 -51.00 -28.58
N MET A 100 -10.34 -50.71 -27.29
CA MET A 100 -10.75 -49.38 -26.83
C MET A 100 -9.65 -48.34 -27.07
N SER A 101 -8.38 -48.72 -26.92
CA SER A 101 -7.24 -47.84 -27.18
C SER A 101 -7.13 -47.42 -28.65
N LEU A 102 -7.34 -48.36 -29.58
CA LEU A 102 -7.39 -48.04 -31.01
C LEU A 102 -8.52 -47.05 -31.31
N VAL A 103 -9.73 -47.30 -30.80
CA VAL A 103 -10.87 -46.38 -30.97
C VAL A 103 -10.56 -45.01 -30.37
N ALA A 104 -9.98 -44.97 -29.16
CA ALA A 104 -9.57 -43.72 -28.52
C ALA A 104 -8.50 -42.96 -29.31
N SER A 105 -7.55 -43.65 -29.96
CA SER A 105 -6.53 -43.02 -30.81
C SER A 105 -7.14 -42.36 -32.06
N ILE A 106 -8.17 -42.97 -32.67
CA ILE A 106 -8.93 -42.38 -33.79
C ILE A 106 -9.73 -41.15 -33.30
N CYS A 107 -10.40 -41.28 -32.16
CA CYS A 107 -11.13 -40.19 -31.52
C CYS A 107 -10.23 -38.99 -31.19
N THR A 108 -9.06 -39.23 -30.61
CA THR A 108 -8.10 -38.16 -30.27
C THR A 108 -7.51 -37.51 -31.52
N LEU A 109 -7.25 -38.25 -32.61
CA LEU A 109 -6.88 -37.69 -33.90
C LEU A 109 -7.96 -36.74 -34.45
N ALA A 110 -9.24 -37.13 -34.35
CA ALA A 110 -10.34 -36.25 -34.72
C ALA A 110 -10.38 -34.97 -33.86
N ILE A 111 -10.24 -35.09 -32.53
CA ILE A 111 -10.21 -33.93 -31.62
C ILE A 111 -9.02 -33.01 -31.92
N ILE A 112 -7.84 -33.54 -32.27
CA ILE A 112 -6.66 -32.75 -32.69
C ILE A 112 -7.00 -31.87 -33.90
N ILE A 113 -7.63 -32.45 -34.94
CA ILE A 113 -7.97 -31.71 -36.17
C ILE A 113 -9.01 -30.62 -35.86
N ILE A 114 -10.07 -30.96 -35.12
CA ILE A 114 -11.14 -30.04 -34.76
C ILE A 114 -10.60 -28.88 -33.92
N SER A 115 -9.86 -29.19 -32.86
CA SER A 115 -9.29 -28.18 -31.96
C SER A 115 -8.26 -27.29 -32.65
N HIS A 116 -7.52 -27.79 -33.66
CA HIS A 116 -6.57 -26.97 -34.38
C HIS A 116 -7.25 -25.93 -35.28
N LEU A 117 -8.29 -26.31 -36.02
CA LEU A 117 -8.90 -25.46 -37.05
C LEU A 117 -9.94 -24.48 -36.51
N TYR A 118 -10.69 -24.89 -35.48
CA TYR A 118 -11.86 -24.15 -35.01
C TYR A 118 -11.65 -23.43 -33.67
N SER A 119 -10.61 -23.77 -32.90
CA SER A 119 -10.31 -23.12 -31.61
C SER A 119 -9.03 -22.29 -31.66
N LEU A 120 -9.13 -21.03 -31.23
CA LEU A 120 -7.97 -20.13 -31.03
C LEU A 120 -7.04 -20.65 -29.93
N GLN A 121 -7.60 -21.26 -28.89
CA GLN A 121 -6.82 -21.83 -27.80
C GLN A 121 -6.44 -23.28 -28.12
N PRO A 122 -5.20 -23.71 -27.80
CA PRO A 122 -4.85 -25.13 -27.76
C PRO A 122 -5.75 -25.92 -26.80
N SER A 123 -5.97 -27.20 -27.09
CA SER A 123 -6.91 -28.01 -26.33
C SER A 123 -6.35 -28.40 -24.96
N THR A 124 -6.89 -27.78 -23.91
CA THR A 124 -6.57 -28.13 -22.52
C THR A 124 -6.85 -29.61 -22.22
N PHE A 125 -7.93 -30.16 -22.79
CA PHE A 125 -8.27 -31.57 -22.63
C PHE A 125 -7.17 -32.47 -23.20
N LEU A 126 -6.72 -32.22 -24.43
CA LEU A 126 -5.69 -33.05 -25.07
C LEU A 126 -4.35 -32.94 -24.33
N SER A 127 -3.94 -31.74 -23.92
CA SER A 127 -2.70 -31.58 -23.13
C SER A 127 -2.75 -32.37 -21.82
N ILE A 128 -3.85 -32.29 -21.05
CA ILE A 128 -3.99 -33.03 -19.78
C ILE A 128 -4.10 -34.54 -20.05
N PHE A 129 -4.91 -34.94 -21.04
CA PHE A 129 -5.15 -36.34 -21.38
C PHE A 129 -3.85 -37.04 -21.81
N PHE A 130 -3.09 -36.46 -22.73
CA PHE A 130 -1.83 -37.05 -23.16
C PHE A 130 -0.80 -37.06 -22.03
N SER A 131 -0.74 -36.03 -21.17
CA SER A 131 0.21 -36.03 -20.06
C SER A 131 -0.10 -37.09 -19.00
N ILE A 132 -1.37 -37.26 -18.60
CA ILE A 132 -1.76 -38.29 -17.64
C ILE A 132 -1.55 -39.69 -18.24
N THR A 133 -2.03 -39.91 -19.47
CA THR A 133 -1.89 -41.22 -20.11
C THR A 133 -0.44 -41.55 -20.47
N MET A 134 0.41 -40.57 -20.75
CA MET A 134 1.85 -40.77 -20.90
C MET A 134 2.49 -41.31 -19.61
N LEU A 135 2.09 -40.80 -18.43
CA LEU A 135 2.57 -41.34 -17.16
C LEU A 135 2.15 -42.80 -16.96
N PHE A 136 0.91 -43.13 -17.31
CA PHE A 136 0.40 -44.50 -17.27
C PHE A 136 1.09 -45.42 -18.29
N ASP A 137 1.40 -44.91 -19.48
CA ASP A 137 2.13 -45.68 -20.48
C ASP A 137 3.58 -45.93 -20.07
N ILE A 138 4.21 -44.98 -19.36
CA ILE A 138 5.55 -45.17 -18.79
C ILE A 138 5.53 -46.26 -17.72
N THR A 139 4.50 -46.27 -16.85
CA THR A 139 4.36 -47.34 -15.85
C THR A 139 4.17 -48.69 -16.53
N MET A 140 3.25 -48.80 -17.49
CA MET A 140 3.02 -50.05 -18.24
C MET A 140 4.26 -50.51 -19.02
N ALA A 141 4.98 -49.60 -19.68
CA ALA A 141 6.21 -49.94 -20.40
C ALA A 141 7.28 -50.53 -19.46
N ARG A 142 7.44 -49.95 -18.27
CA ARG A 142 8.36 -50.49 -17.24
C ARG A 142 7.93 -51.89 -16.81
N SER A 143 6.65 -52.09 -16.53
CA SER A 143 6.10 -53.36 -16.07
C SER A 143 6.24 -54.45 -17.14
N TYR A 144 6.07 -54.09 -18.41
CA TYR A 144 6.33 -55.00 -19.54
C TYR A 144 7.81 -55.35 -19.71
N PHE A 145 8.74 -54.41 -19.53
CA PHE A 145 10.19 -54.72 -19.53
C PHE A 145 10.60 -55.60 -18.36
N PHE A 146 9.89 -55.51 -17.24
CA PHE A 146 10.11 -56.36 -16.07
C PHE A 146 9.67 -57.82 -16.32
N ARG A 147 8.94 -58.10 -17.39
CA ARG A 147 8.54 -59.45 -17.84
C ARG A 147 9.36 -59.85 -19.07
N GLU A 148 10.25 -60.83 -18.92
CA GLU A 148 11.20 -61.25 -19.98
C GLU A 148 10.55 -61.63 -21.33
N THR A 149 9.30 -62.08 -21.32
CA THR A 149 8.54 -62.51 -22.50
C THR A 149 7.80 -61.39 -23.24
N LEU A 150 7.73 -60.17 -22.67
CA LEU A 150 6.95 -59.04 -23.21
C LEU A 150 7.81 -57.92 -23.82
N GLY A 151 9.11 -58.13 -24.03
CA GLY A 151 10.04 -57.08 -24.45
C GLY A 151 9.68 -56.36 -25.76
N VAL A 152 9.07 -57.05 -26.74
CA VAL A 152 8.64 -56.43 -28.01
C VAL A 152 7.45 -55.48 -27.80
N ILE A 153 6.49 -55.87 -26.94
CA ILE A 153 5.34 -55.03 -26.57
C ILE A 153 5.81 -53.84 -25.73
N ALA A 154 6.77 -54.06 -24.82
CA ALA A 154 7.38 -53.00 -24.03
C ALA A 154 8.04 -51.92 -24.92
N ALA A 155 8.77 -52.33 -25.96
CA ALA A 155 9.38 -51.41 -26.93
C ALA A 155 8.33 -50.62 -27.72
N LEU A 156 7.23 -51.27 -28.13
CA LEU A 156 6.12 -50.60 -28.83
C LEU A 156 5.42 -49.59 -27.92
N GLN A 157 5.25 -49.92 -26.64
CA GLN A 157 4.68 -49.00 -25.64
C GLN A 157 5.59 -47.79 -25.39
N VAL A 158 6.92 -47.94 -25.44
CA VAL A 158 7.85 -46.79 -25.43
C VAL A 158 7.64 -45.89 -26.65
N CYS A 159 7.38 -46.44 -27.83
CA CYS A 159 7.04 -45.64 -29.01
C CYS A 159 5.75 -44.84 -28.80
N VAL A 160 4.74 -45.41 -28.14
CA VAL A 160 3.51 -44.69 -27.74
C VAL A 160 3.83 -43.52 -26.82
N VAL A 161 4.66 -43.72 -25.79
CA VAL A 161 5.12 -42.67 -24.88
C VAL A 161 5.80 -41.54 -25.65
N VAL A 162 6.72 -41.86 -26.57
CA VAL A 162 7.45 -40.88 -27.38
C VAL A 162 6.49 -40.09 -28.28
N LEU A 163 5.54 -40.75 -28.95
CA LEU A 163 4.55 -40.07 -29.79
C LEU A 163 3.63 -39.16 -28.97
N LYS A 164 3.17 -39.60 -27.79
CA LYS A 164 2.37 -38.75 -26.90
C LYS A 164 3.17 -37.55 -26.40
N LEU A 165 4.46 -37.72 -26.07
CA LEU A 165 5.35 -36.61 -25.72
C LEU A 165 5.45 -35.59 -26.87
N TRP A 166 5.66 -36.06 -28.11
CA TRP A 166 5.65 -35.17 -29.28
C TRP A 166 4.31 -34.47 -29.47
N LEU A 167 3.19 -35.17 -29.31
CA LEU A 167 1.86 -34.56 -29.39
C LEU A 167 1.65 -33.49 -28.30
N ILE A 168 2.11 -33.71 -27.08
CA ILE A 168 2.10 -32.69 -26.01
C ILE A 168 2.93 -31.47 -26.43
N LEU A 169 4.18 -31.67 -26.85
CA LEU A 169 5.06 -30.57 -27.25
C LEU A 169 4.48 -29.76 -28.42
N LEU A 170 3.91 -30.44 -29.42
CA LEU A 170 3.26 -29.79 -30.56
C LEU A 170 1.96 -29.07 -30.16
N GLU A 171 1.20 -29.60 -29.21
CA GLU A 171 -0.03 -28.96 -28.72
C GLU A 171 0.26 -27.67 -27.95
N GLU A 172 1.41 -27.58 -27.29
CA GLU A 172 1.82 -26.39 -26.55
C GLU A 172 2.36 -25.25 -27.43
N VAL A 173 2.66 -25.50 -28.72
CA VAL A 173 3.11 -24.45 -29.65
C VAL A 173 1.95 -23.48 -29.95
N PRO A 174 2.11 -22.16 -29.69
CA PRO A 174 1.05 -21.18 -29.90
C PRO A 174 0.73 -21.00 -31.39
N LYS A 175 -0.57 -20.91 -31.71
CA LYS A 175 -1.08 -20.81 -33.09
C LYS A 175 -1.13 -19.37 -33.63
N ARG A 176 -0.56 -18.37 -32.93
CA ARG A 176 -0.81 -16.94 -33.16
C ARG A 176 -0.50 -16.47 -34.59
N SER A 177 0.57 -16.96 -35.19
CA SER A 177 0.96 -16.62 -36.58
C SER A 177 -0.01 -17.19 -37.64
N LEU A 178 -0.83 -18.17 -37.29
CA LEU A 178 -1.77 -18.86 -38.17
C LEU A 178 -3.21 -18.33 -38.07
N TYR A 179 -3.46 -17.32 -37.22
CA TYR A 179 -4.78 -16.69 -37.11
C TYR A 179 -5.17 -16.00 -38.42
N ARG A 180 -6.44 -16.13 -38.80
CA ARG A 180 -6.89 -15.72 -40.14
C ARG A 180 -6.92 -14.20 -40.34
N SER A 181 -7.18 -13.43 -39.28
CA SER A 181 -7.26 -11.96 -39.32
C SER A 181 -6.19 -11.29 -38.45
N SER A 182 -5.67 -10.15 -38.93
CA SER A 182 -4.69 -9.35 -38.19
C SER A 182 -5.29 -8.70 -36.93
N TYR A 183 -6.61 -8.45 -36.93
CA TYR A 183 -7.33 -7.97 -35.75
C TYR A 183 -7.25 -8.98 -34.60
N LEU A 184 -7.56 -10.26 -34.85
CA LEU A 184 -7.50 -11.33 -33.83
C LEU A 184 -6.08 -11.50 -33.26
N GLN A 185 -5.03 -11.25 -34.05
CA GLN A 185 -3.66 -11.29 -33.56
C GLN A 185 -3.34 -10.17 -32.56
N ALA A 186 -3.98 -9.01 -32.70
CA ALA A 186 -3.79 -7.86 -31.81
C ALA A 186 -4.60 -7.99 -30.51
N THR A 187 -5.87 -8.42 -30.57
CA THR A 187 -6.77 -8.45 -29.40
C THR A 187 -6.59 -9.66 -28.47
N ILE A 188 -6.10 -10.79 -28.98
CA ILE A 188 -5.92 -12.00 -28.17
C ILE A 188 -4.65 -11.90 -27.34
N SER A 189 -4.80 -12.09 -26.02
CA SER A 189 -3.67 -12.06 -25.09
C SER A 189 -2.69 -13.20 -25.35
N VAL A 190 -1.41 -12.94 -25.04
CA VAL A 190 -0.33 -13.92 -25.18
C VAL A 190 -0.61 -15.17 -24.30
N GLU A 191 -1.22 -14.96 -23.14
CA GLU A 191 -1.64 -16.02 -22.24
C GLU A 191 -2.74 -16.90 -22.85
N ALA A 192 -3.80 -16.29 -23.42
CA ALA A 192 -4.90 -17.05 -24.03
C ALA A 192 -4.44 -17.87 -25.24
N ALA A 193 -3.44 -17.39 -25.98
CA ALA A 193 -2.84 -18.10 -27.10
C ALA A 193 -1.91 -19.27 -26.69
N SER A 194 -1.44 -19.29 -25.45
CA SER A 194 -0.54 -20.32 -24.93
C SER A 194 -1.28 -21.64 -24.66
N GLY A 195 -0.57 -22.77 -24.76
CA GLY A 195 -1.12 -24.07 -24.38
C GLY A 195 -1.33 -24.23 -22.88
N PHE A 196 -1.85 -25.40 -22.46
CA PHE A 196 -2.14 -25.64 -21.05
C PHE A 196 -0.88 -25.62 -20.20
N TRP A 197 0.17 -26.35 -20.61
CA TRP A 197 1.44 -26.37 -19.88
C TRP A 197 2.18 -25.04 -19.99
N GLY A 198 2.10 -24.35 -21.13
CA GLY A 198 2.61 -22.99 -21.28
C GLY A 198 1.98 -22.00 -20.29
N ARG A 199 0.69 -22.15 -19.99
CA ARG A 199 -0.03 -21.39 -18.95
C ARG A 199 0.33 -21.87 -17.53
N SER A 200 0.28 -23.18 -17.27
CA SER A 200 0.58 -23.78 -15.97
C SER A 200 2.00 -23.47 -15.49
N PHE A 201 2.99 -23.48 -16.40
CA PHE A 201 4.38 -23.16 -16.10
C PHE A 201 4.73 -21.68 -16.33
N PHE A 202 3.76 -20.85 -16.71
CA PHE A 202 3.97 -19.42 -16.96
C PHE A 202 5.08 -19.10 -17.99
N LEU A 203 5.31 -20.01 -18.95
CA LEU A 203 6.39 -19.86 -19.95
C LEU A 203 6.19 -18.64 -20.85
N TRP A 204 4.94 -18.21 -21.02
CA TRP A 204 4.57 -17.02 -21.78
C TRP A 204 5.04 -15.70 -21.13
N ILE A 205 5.43 -15.72 -19.86
CA ILE A 205 6.00 -14.57 -19.14
C ILE A 205 7.50 -14.40 -19.43
N ASN A 206 8.22 -15.48 -19.74
CA ASN A 206 9.67 -15.42 -19.97
C ASN A 206 10.08 -14.37 -21.01
N PRO A 207 9.41 -14.24 -22.18
CA PRO A 207 9.70 -13.17 -23.13
C PRO A 207 9.49 -11.76 -22.56
N ILE A 208 8.47 -11.58 -21.72
CA ILE A 208 8.17 -10.30 -21.06
C ILE A 208 9.28 -9.96 -20.05
N LEU A 209 9.72 -10.93 -19.24
CA LEU A 209 10.83 -10.76 -18.30
C LEU A 209 12.14 -10.42 -19.01
N ILE A 210 12.45 -11.10 -20.12
CA ILE A 210 13.63 -10.82 -20.94
C ILE A 210 13.56 -9.42 -21.55
N PHE A 211 12.37 -8.99 -22.02
CA PHE A 211 12.17 -7.64 -22.53
C PHE A 211 12.39 -6.58 -21.44
N GLY A 212 11.80 -6.72 -20.26
CA GLY A 212 12.01 -5.80 -19.13
C GLY A 212 13.44 -5.79 -18.59
N TRP A 213 14.17 -6.88 -18.81
CA TRP A 213 15.60 -6.97 -18.52
C TRP A 213 16.46 -6.18 -19.53
N ARG A 214 16.14 -6.24 -20.83
CA ARG A 214 16.91 -5.53 -21.89
C ARG A 214 16.48 -4.08 -22.08
N SER A 215 15.22 -3.77 -21.87
CA SER A 215 14.58 -2.50 -22.20
C SER A 215 13.69 -2.01 -21.04
N SER A 216 13.22 -0.76 -21.11
CA SER A 216 12.25 -0.22 -20.15
C SER A 216 10.83 -0.46 -20.64
N PHE A 217 9.95 -0.97 -19.77
CA PHE A 217 8.53 -1.03 -20.07
C PHE A 217 7.92 0.36 -20.20
N THR A 218 7.09 0.53 -21.21
CA THR A 218 6.06 1.57 -21.27
C THR A 218 4.70 0.89 -21.35
N ILE A 219 3.63 1.58 -20.96
CA ILE A 219 2.29 0.98 -20.95
C ILE A 219 1.87 0.49 -22.34
N ASP A 220 2.28 1.20 -23.40
CA ASP A 220 1.93 0.86 -24.77
C ASP A 220 2.78 -0.33 -25.32
N THR A 221 3.91 -0.65 -24.69
CA THR A 221 4.70 -1.86 -24.99
C THR A 221 4.23 -3.11 -24.24
N LEU A 222 3.39 -2.95 -23.21
CA LEU A 222 2.87 -4.10 -22.47
C LEU A 222 1.81 -4.85 -23.29
N PRO A 223 1.83 -6.19 -23.28
CA PRO A 223 0.81 -6.97 -23.98
C PRO A 223 -0.58 -6.73 -23.38
N ASP A 224 -1.59 -6.77 -24.24
CA ASP A 224 -2.98 -6.75 -23.79
C ASP A 224 -3.32 -8.01 -22.98
N ILE A 225 -4.05 -7.81 -21.88
CA ILE A 225 -4.49 -8.88 -20.97
C ILE A 225 -5.67 -9.69 -21.54
N GLY A 226 -6.33 -9.17 -22.58
CA GLY A 226 -7.36 -9.85 -23.36
C GLY A 226 -8.76 -9.27 -23.16
N GLU A 227 -9.63 -9.43 -24.18
CA GLU A 227 -11.00 -8.89 -24.16
C GLU A 227 -11.86 -9.41 -23.00
N GLU A 228 -11.52 -10.55 -22.40
CA GLU A 228 -12.26 -11.10 -21.26
C GLU A 228 -12.14 -10.27 -19.97
N PHE A 229 -11.13 -9.40 -19.91
CA PHE A 229 -10.87 -8.43 -18.83
C PHE A 229 -11.37 -7.02 -19.16
N ALA A 230 -11.91 -6.79 -20.37
CA ALA A 230 -12.42 -5.49 -20.77
C ALA A 230 -13.54 -5.06 -19.81
N SER A 231 -13.34 -3.92 -19.15
CA SER A 231 -14.22 -3.44 -18.09
C SER A 231 -15.65 -3.15 -18.58
N GLU A 232 -15.80 -2.71 -19.83
CA GLU A 232 -17.09 -2.50 -20.50
C GLU A 232 -17.92 -3.80 -20.57
N LYS A 233 -17.38 -4.85 -21.20
CA LYS A 233 -18.07 -6.14 -21.35
C LYS A 233 -18.43 -6.79 -20.00
N LEU A 234 -17.52 -6.69 -19.03
CA LEU A 234 -17.74 -7.22 -17.68
C LEU A 234 -18.86 -6.47 -16.96
N PHE A 235 -18.89 -5.16 -17.10
CA PHE A 235 -19.92 -4.33 -16.49
C PHE A 235 -21.30 -4.53 -17.13
N ASP A 236 -21.39 -4.72 -18.44
CA ASP A 236 -22.66 -5.01 -19.12
C ASP A 236 -23.30 -6.31 -18.61
N LEU A 237 -22.48 -7.36 -18.48
CA LEU A 237 -22.91 -8.64 -17.91
C LEU A 237 -23.37 -8.48 -16.46
N PHE A 238 -22.64 -7.71 -15.66
CA PHE A 238 -23.00 -7.41 -14.28
C PHE A 238 -24.29 -6.60 -14.17
N SER A 239 -24.43 -5.54 -14.95
CA SER A 239 -25.59 -4.63 -14.95
C SER A 239 -26.88 -5.37 -15.29
N SER A 240 -26.83 -6.31 -16.25
CA SER A 240 -27.95 -7.19 -16.59
C SER A 240 -28.40 -8.09 -15.43
N GLN A 241 -27.48 -8.51 -14.55
CA GLN A 241 -27.83 -9.29 -13.35
C GLN A 241 -28.24 -8.39 -12.19
N TRP A 242 -27.56 -7.25 -12.00
CA TRP A 242 -27.81 -6.30 -10.92
C TRP A 242 -29.23 -5.74 -10.95
N THR A 243 -29.79 -5.50 -12.13
CA THR A 243 -31.19 -5.08 -12.31
C THR A 243 -32.21 -6.15 -11.91
N LYS A 244 -31.84 -7.43 -11.93
CA LYS A 244 -32.72 -8.57 -11.61
C LYS A 244 -32.71 -8.94 -10.13
N VAL A 245 -31.69 -8.51 -9.38
CA VAL A 245 -31.52 -8.87 -7.97
C VAL A 245 -32.30 -7.89 -7.09
N SER A 246 -33.02 -8.43 -6.09
CA SER A 246 -33.67 -7.61 -5.07
C SER A 246 -32.63 -6.79 -4.30
N LYS A 247 -32.86 -5.48 -4.20
CA LYS A 247 -31.98 -4.54 -3.47
C LYS A 247 -32.30 -4.45 -1.98
N SER A 248 -33.24 -5.25 -1.47
CA SER A 248 -33.62 -5.23 -0.04
C SER A 248 -32.59 -5.88 0.88
N SER A 249 -31.75 -6.77 0.36
CA SER A 249 -30.75 -7.49 1.16
C SER A 249 -29.38 -6.82 1.10
N LYS A 250 -28.69 -6.79 2.25
CA LYS A 250 -27.29 -6.35 2.39
C LYS A 250 -26.31 -7.19 1.55
N LEU A 251 -26.67 -8.43 1.18
CA LEU A 251 -25.84 -9.34 0.37
C LEU A 251 -26.16 -9.31 -1.13
N SER A 252 -27.04 -8.40 -1.58
CA SER A 252 -27.46 -8.29 -2.98
C SER A 252 -26.28 -8.13 -3.96
N LEU A 253 -25.27 -7.32 -3.59
CA LEU A 253 -24.08 -7.09 -4.42
C LEU A 253 -23.25 -8.37 -4.60
N VAL A 254 -23.01 -9.11 -3.50
CA VAL A 254 -22.28 -10.38 -3.53
C VAL A 254 -23.02 -11.39 -4.39
N TYR A 255 -24.34 -11.50 -4.23
CA TYR A 255 -25.16 -12.40 -5.04
C TYR A 255 -25.10 -12.05 -6.54
N ALA A 256 -25.17 -10.77 -6.90
CA ALA A 256 -25.06 -10.32 -8.28
C ALA A 256 -23.67 -10.61 -8.88
N LEU A 257 -22.59 -10.37 -8.13
CA LEU A 257 -21.22 -10.68 -8.55
C LEU A 257 -21.01 -12.18 -8.77
N VAL A 258 -21.42 -13.01 -7.80
CA VAL A 258 -21.31 -14.48 -7.89
C VAL A 258 -22.12 -15.01 -9.07
N ARG A 259 -23.34 -14.51 -9.29
CA ARG A 259 -24.18 -14.94 -10.42
C ARG A 259 -23.57 -14.54 -11.77
N THR A 260 -22.94 -13.37 -11.85
CA THR A 260 -22.24 -12.87 -13.05
C THR A 260 -21.00 -13.71 -13.35
N LEU A 261 -20.21 -14.05 -12.33
CA LEU A 261 -18.92 -14.71 -12.49
C LEU A 261 -18.91 -16.21 -12.13
N ARG A 262 -20.08 -16.86 -11.92
CA ARG A 262 -20.20 -18.24 -11.38
C ARG A 262 -19.23 -19.27 -11.97
N TRP A 263 -19.11 -19.32 -13.29
CA TRP A 263 -18.22 -20.28 -13.96
C TRP A 263 -16.75 -19.88 -13.89
N LYS A 264 -16.47 -18.57 -13.83
CA LYS A 264 -15.11 -18.05 -13.63
C LYS A 264 -14.64 -18.34 -12.19
N LEU A 265 -15.52 -18.17 -11.21
CA LEU A 265 -15.27 -18.47 -9.79
C LEU A 265 -15.18 -19.97 -9.50
N ALA A 266 -16.00 -20.80 -10.17
CA ALA A 266 -16.01 -22.24 -9.96
C ALA A 266 -14.69 -22.92 -10.38
N LYS A 267 -13.99 -22.38 -11.39
CA LYS A 267 -12.71 -22.92 -11.87
C LYS A 267 -11.59 -22.94 -10.82
N VAL A 268 -11.67 -22.07 -9.82
CA VAL A 268 -10.68 -21.96 -8.73
C VAL A 268 -10.66 -23.22 -7.86
N PHE A 269 -11.81 -23.87 -7.65
CA PHE A 269 -11.94 -24.96 -6.68
C PHE A 269 -11.22 -26.26 -7.10
N LEU A 270 -11.19 -26.59 -8.40
CA LEU A 270 -10.63 -27.87 -8.85
C LEU A 270 -9.11 -27.98 -8.62
N PRO A 271 -8.26 -27.02 -9.07
CA PRO A 271 -6.84 -27.04 -8.74
C PRO A 271 -6.58 -27.01 -7.23
N ARG A 272 -7.46 -26.35 -6.46
CA ARG A 272 -7.32 -26.25 -5.01
C ARG A 272 -7.57 -27.58 -4.30
N LEU A 273 -8.59 -28.33 -4.69
CA LEU A 273 -8.84 -29.67 -4.14
C LEU A 273 -7.66 -30.61 -4.41
N CYS A 274 -7.07 -30.51 -5.61
CA CYS A 274 -5.85 -31.24 -5.95
C CYS A 274 -4.68 -30.85 -5.02
N TYR A 275 -4.47 -29.54 -4.82
CA TYR A 275 -3.43 -29.04 -3.91
C TYR A 275 -3.61 -29.57 -2.47
N VAL A 276 -4.83 -29.55 -1.93
CA VAL A 276 -5.12 -30.08 -0.58
C VAL A 276 -4.81 -31.57 -0.51
N GLY A 277 -5.26 -32.36 -1.49
CA GLY A 277 -5.00 -33.80 -1.54
C GLY A 277 -3.50 -34.14 -1.57
N VAL A 278 -2.73 -33.41 -2.37
CA VAL A 278 -1.28 -33.63 -2.48
C VAL A 278 -0.52 -33.12 -1.25
N THR A 279 -0.98 -32.05 -0.62
CA THR A 279 -0.41 -31.55 0.65
C THR A 279 -0.54 -32.61 1.75
N ILE A 280 -1.69 -33.29 1.82
CA ILE A 280 -1.91 -34.38 2.76
C ILE A 280 -1.05 -35.61 2.45
N ALA A 281 -0.57 -35.78 1.22
CA ALA A 281 0.33 -36.86 0.85
C ALA A 281 1.78 -36.66 1.34
N GLN A 282 2.20 -35.42 1.61
CA GLN A 282 3.60 -35.12 2.00
C GLN A 282 4.05 -35.82 3.30
N PRO A 283 3.26 -35.85 4.40
CA PRO A 283 3.65 -36.56 5.61
C PRO A 283 3.81 -38.07 5.41
N PHE A 284 3.01 -38.69 4.54
CA PHE A 284 3.14 -40.11 4.21
C PHE A 284 4.41 -40.39 3.41
N LEU A 285 4.76 -39.51 2.46
CA LEU A 285 6.03 -39.59 1.74
C LEU A 285 7.22 -39.47 2.70
N LEU A 286 7.16 -38.52 3.63
CA LEU A 286 8.17 -38.32 4.66
C LEU A 286 8.33 -39.58 5.53
N LEU A 287 7.23 -40.10 6.07
CA LEU A 287 7.23 -41.31 6.90
C LEU A 287 7.76 -42.53 6.14
N SER A 288 7.35 -42.71 4.89
CA SER A 288 7.78 -43.83 4.05
C SER A 288 9.27 -43.74 3.73
N THR A 289 9.79 -42.53 3.51
CA THR A 289 11.22 -42.30 3.25
C THR A 289 12.05 -42.54 4.52
N VAL A 290 11.62 -41.99 5.66
CA VAL A 290 12.34 -42.16 6.95
C VAL A 290 12.33 -43.62 7.39
N SER A 291 11.19 -44.31 7.30
CA SER A 291 11.08 -45.74 7.64
C SER A 291 11.94 -46.61 6.71
N ALA A 292 11.96 -46.34 5.41
CA ALA A 292 12.84 -47.02 4.47
C ALA A 292 14.32 -46.85 4.84
N VAL A 293 14.75 -45.63 5.17
CA VAL A 293 16.14 -45.36 5.60
C VAL A 293 16.48 -46.06 6.92
N SER A 294 15.56 -46.11 7.88
CA SER A 294 15.79 -46.75 9.19
C SER A 294 15.97 -48.27 9.12
N SER A 295 15.34 -48.94 8.13
CA SER A 295 15.39 -50.41 8.00
C SER A 295 16.70 -50.96 7.42
N GLY A 296 17.62 -50.09 6.98
CA GLY A 296 19.01 -50.42 6.62
C GLY A 296 19.22 -51.25 5.33
N SER A 297 18.20 -51.96 4.84
CA SER A 297 18.27 -52.79 3.61
C SER A 297 17.12 -52.44 2.65
N ILE A 298 17.33 -51.41 1.83
CA ILE A 298 16.31 -50.94 0.89
C ILE A 298 16.43 -51.74 -0.42
N SER A 299 15.36 -52.46 -0.80
CA SER A 299 15.26 -53.05 -2.14
C SER A 299 15.35 -51.93 -3.18
N ARG A 300 16.14 -52.14 -4.25
CA ARG A 300 16.30 -51.16 -5.34
C ARG A 300 14.95 -50.67 -5.85
N SER A 301 13.99 -51.59 -5.95
CA SER A 301 12.62 -51.34 -6.42
C SER A 301 11.83 -50.40 -5.50
N THR A 302 11.94 -50.53 -4.17
CA THR A 302 11.31 -49.64 -3.18
C THR A 302 11.96 -48.25 -3.17
N SER A 303 13.29 -48.18 -3.32
CA SER A 303 14.02 -46.90 -3.48
C SER A 303 13.55 -46.14 -4.72
N ASP A 304 13.45 -46.82 -5.88
CA ASP A 304 12.97 -46.21 -7.12
C ASP A 304 11.50 -45.76 -7.01
N GLY A 305 10.68 -46.51 -6.27
CA GLY A 305 9.31 -46.15 -5.93
C GLY A 305 9.18 -44.85 -5.13
N LEU A 306 9.97 -44.71 -4.07
CA LEU A 306 9.98 -43.50 -3.23
C LEU A 306 10.47 -42.27 -4.00
N ILE A 307 11.49 -42.43 -4.85
CA ILE A 307 11.98 -41.35 -5.71
C ILE A 307 10.90 -40.90 -6.69
N GLY A 308 10.22 -41.85 -7.34
CA GLY A 308 9.11 -41.56 -8.27
C GLY A 308 7.92 -40.88 -7.57
N ALA A 309 7.49 -41.41 -6.43
CA ALA A 309 6.42 -40.82 -5.63
C ALA A 309 6.78 -39.41 -5.15
N GLY A 310 8.03 -39.20 -4.71
CA GLY A 310 8.53 -37.89 -4.30
C GLY A 310 8.51 -36.87 -5.44
N ALA A 311 8.96 -37.26 -6.64
CA ALA A 311 8.88 -36.39 -7.81
C ALA A 311 7.43 -36.01 -8.13
N ILE A 312 6.53 -37.00 -8.24
CA ILE A 312 5.13 -36.77 -8.60
C ILE A 312 4.45 -35.85 -7.56
N ILE A 313 4.58 -36.13 -6.27
CA ILE A 313 3.96 -35.34 -5.20
C ILE A 313 4.49 -33.90 -5.23
N CYS A 314 5.81 -33.70 -5.25
CA CYS A 314 6.40 -32.37 -5.20
C CYS A 314 6.08 -31.52 -6.44
N PHE A 315 6.12 -32.09 -7.65
CA PHE A 315 5.81 -31.35 -8.88
C PHE A 315 4.31 -31.02 -8.99
N ILE A 316 3.41 -31.97 -8.67
CA ILE A 316 1.97 -31.69 -8.69
C ILE A 316 1.63 -30.64 -7.62
N LEU A 317 2.27 -30.67 -6.46
CA LEU A 317 2.07 -29.65 -5.43
C LEU A 317 2.40 -28.24 -5.94
N ALA A 318 3.58 -28.07 -6.58
CA ALA A 318 4.00 -26.80 -7.17
C ALA A 318 3.01 -26.30 -8.24
N ILE A 319 2.61 -27.19 -9.17
CA ILE A 319 1.73 -26.83 -10.29
C ILE A 319 0.31 -26.53 -9.80
N SER A 320 -0.24 -27.35 -8.91
CA SER A 320 -1.61 -27.18 -8.37
C SER A 320 -1.76 -25.90 -7.55
N ARG A 321 -0.75 -25.56 -6.73
CA ARG A 321 -0.68 -24.27 -6.00
C ARG A 321 -0.74 -23.11 -6.99
N THR A 322 0.16 -23.12 -7.97
CA THR A 322 0.31 -22.01 -8.93
C THR A 322 -0.95 -21.84 -9.76
N LEU A 323 -1.59 -22.93 -10.20
CA LEU A 323 -2.84 -22.89 -10.94
C LEU A 323 -3.99 -22.33 -10.11
N PHE A 324 -4.12 -22.75 -8.85
CA PHE A 324 -5.13 -22.24 -7.94
C PHE A 324 -4.99 -20.71 -7.77
N GLU A 325 -3.81 -20.25 -7.37
CA GLU A 325 -3.55 -18.82 -7.13
C GLU A 325 -3.70 -17.99 -8.43
N HIS A 326 -3.35 -18.55 -9.59
CA HIS A 326 -3.56 -17.90 -10.88
C HIS A 326 -5.04 -17.62 -11.16
N TRP A 327 -5.90 -18.63 -10.98
CA TRP A 327 -7.34 -18.48 -11.19
C TRP A 327 -7.96 -17.53 -10.16
N GLU A 328 -7.46 -17.54 -8.93
CA GLU A 328 -7.83 -16.59 -7.89
C GLU A 328 -7.54 -15.14 -8.33
N TYR A 329 -6.31 -14.83 -8.79
CA TYR A 329 -5.97 -13.47 -9.25
C TYR A 329 -6.79 -13.01 -10.46
N ARG A 330 -7.15 -13.94 -11.35
CA ARG A 330 -8.08 -13.63 -12.45
C ARG A 330 -9.45 -13.24 -11.91
N ALA A 331 -9.98 -13.98 -10.93
CA ALA A 331 -11.23 -13.65 -10.27
C ALA A 331 -11.20 -12.27 -9.60
N VAL A 332 -10.13 -11.99 -8.86
CA VAL A 332 -9.90 -10.68 -8.21
C VAL A 332 -9.89 -9.54 -9.25
N THR A 333 -9.17 -9.73 -10.35
CA THR A 333 -9.07 -8.72 -11.44
C THR A 333 -10.44 -8.46 -12.09
N PHE A 334 -11.25 -9.51 -12.32
CA PHE A 334 -12.62 -9.35 -12.84
C PHE A 334 -13.52 -8.56 -11.87
N ILE A 335 -13.43 -8.86 -10.57
CA ILE A 335 -14.24 -8.19 -9.55
C ILE A 335 -13.86 -6.70 -9.45
N ARG A 336 -12.55 -6.39 -9.44
CA ARG A 336 -12.05 -5.00 -9.49
C ARG A 336 -12.61 -4.23 -10.67
N GLY A 337 -12.51 -4.81 -11.87
CA GLY A 337 -13.01 -4.19 -13.11
C GLY A 337 -14.51 -3.86 -13.05
N ILE A 338 -15.32 -4.75 -12.48
CA ILE A 338 -16.76 -4.53 -12.31
C ILE A 338 -17.04 -3.45 -11.26
N LEU A 339 -16.41 -3.55 -10.08
CA LEU A 339 -16.70 -2.66 -8.95
C LEU A 339 -16.36 -1.20 -9.25
N ILE A 340 -15.20 -0.93 -9.87
CA ILE A 340 -14.77 0.45 -10.18
C ILE A 340 -15.76 1.11 -11.15
N VAL A 341 -16.20 0.39 -12.19
CA VAL A 341 -17.20 0.91 -13.13
C VAL A 341 -18.55 1.09 -12.43
N ALA A 342 -18.97 0.15 -11.59
CA ALA A 342 -20.23 0.25 -10.86
C ALA A 342 -20.26 1.45 -9.91
N ILE A 343 -19.16 1.74 -9.21
CA ILE A 343 -19.01 2.93 -8.37
C ILE A 343 -19.12 4.20 -9.23
N TYR A 344 -18.44 4.23 -10.38
CA TYR A 344 -18.46 5.39 -11.28
C TYR A 344 -19.83 5.62 -11.93
N ASP A 345 -20.52 4.57 -12.37
CA ASP A 345 -21.89 4.66 -12.91
C ASP A 345 -22.87 5.14 -11.84
N LYS A 346 -22.72 4.69 -10.59
CA LYS A 346 -23.53 5.17 -9.49
C LYS A 346 -23.24 6.63 -9.14
N MET A 347 -21.96 7.02 -9.12
CA MET A 347 -21.52 8.42 -8.94
C MET A 347 -22.18 9.33 -9.98
N GLN A 348 -22.27 8.91 -11.23
CA GLN A 348 -22.93 9.67 -12.29
C GLN A 348 -24.44 9.87 -12.07
N ARG A 349 -25.09 9.10 -11.17
CA ARG A 349 -26.54 9.15 -10.91
C ARG A 349 -26.92 9.74 -9.54
N LEU A 350 -25.95 9.98 -8.65
CA LEU A 350 -26.19 10.52 -7.29
C LEU A 350 -26.46 12.03 -7.31
N ARG A 351 -27.23 12.59 -6.36
CA ARG A 351 -27.31 14.06 -6.25
C ARG A 351 -25.93 14.64 -5.88
N ALA A 352 -25.65 15.88 -6.27
CA ALA A 352 -24.34 16.50 -6.03
C ALA A 352 -24.01 16.62 -4.53
N GLU A 353 -25.03 16.88 -3.70
CA GLU A 353 -24.93 16.92 -2.24
C GLU A 353 -24.58 15.54 -1.67
N ASP A 354 -25.30 14.49 -2.08
CA ASP A 354 -25.05 13.11 -1.65
C ASP A 354 -23.65 12.63 -2.06
N LEU A 355 -23.09 13.15 -3.16
CA LEU A 355 -21.78 12.76 -3.66
C LEU A 355 -20.62 13.29 -2.81
N GLN A 356 -20.73 14.51 -2.27
CA GLN A 356 -19.69 15.06 -1.39
C GLN A 356 -19.55 14.23 -0.09
N GLY A 357 -20.65 13.65 0.40
CA GLY A 357 -20.64 12.75 1.57
C GLY A 357 -20.24 11.30 1.26
N ALA A 358 -20.29 10.86 -0.01
CA ALA A 358 -20.08 9.46 -0.39
C ALA A 358 -18.61 9.02 -0.48
N ALA A 359 -17.65 9.94 -0.36
CA ALA A 359 -16.20 9.66 -0.41
C ALA A 359 -15.80 8.71 -1.56
N ALA A 360 -16.31 8.95 -2.77
CA ALA A 360 -16.23 8.01 -3.90
C ALA A 360 -14.80 7.55 -4.26
N VAL A 361 -13.81 8.44 -4.10
CA VAL A 361 -12.38 8.12 -4.31
C VAL A 361 -11.87 7.11 -3.29
N THR A 362 -12.30 7.20 -2.04
CA THR A 362 -11.96 6.23 -0.97
C THR A 362 -12.56 4.87 -1.27
N LEU A 363 -13.84 4.83 -1.69
CA LEU A 363 -14.52 3.61 -2.10
C LEU A 363 -13.77 2.89 -3.23
N MET A 364 -13.37 3.63 -4.25
CA MET A 364 -12.71 3.09 -5.43
C MET A 364 -11.25 2.66 -5.18
N SER A 365 -10.58 3.25 -4.20
CA SER A 365 -9.18 2.93 -3.86
C SER A 365 -9.10 1.92 -2.71
N VAL A 366 -9.41 2.36 -1.49
CA VAL A 366 -9.20 1.60 -0.25
C VAL A 366 -10.18 0.44 -0.14
N ASP A 367 -11.46 0.67 -0.41
CA ASP A 367 -12.48 -0.36 -0.18
C ASP A 367 -12.48 -1.42 -1.28
N VAL A 368 -12.21 -1.05 -2.54
CA VAL A 368 -12.00 -2.04 -3.62
C VAL A 368 -10.75 -2.88 -3.35
N ASP A 369 -9.61 -2.28 -2.99
CA ASP A 369 -8.40 -3.05 -2.63
C ASP A 369 -8.65 -3.95 -1.39
N GLY A 370 -9.43 -3.48 -0.42
CA GLY A 370 -9.89 -4.29 0.71
C GLY A 370 -10.79 -5.46 0.28
N THR A 371 -11.68 -5.23 -0.68
CA THR A 371 -12.57 -6.26 -1.24
C THR A 371 -11.77 -7.33 -2.00
N GLU A 372 -10.75 -6.93 -2.75
CA GLU A 372 -9.82 -7.87 -3.40
C GLU A 372 -9.18 -8.81 -2.37
N THR A 373 -8.68 -8.24 -1.27
CA THR A 373 -8.08 -9.00 -0.16
C THR A 373 -9.10 -9.94 0.49
N LEU A 374 -10.34 -9.48 0.67
CA LEU A 374 -11.42 -10.28 1.24
C LEU A 374 -11.78 -11.48 0.36
N VAL A 375 -11.80 -11.30 -0.96
CA VAL A 375 -12.07 -12.40 -1.92
C VAL A 375 -10.99 -13.47 -1.82
N SER A 376 -9.72 -13.07 -1.79
CA SER A 376 -8.60 -13.99 -1.57
C SER A 376 -8.74 -14.76 -0.25
N LEU A 377 -9.01 -14.04 0.85
CA LEU A 377 -9.20 -14.66 2.16
C LEU A 377 -10.41 -15.60 2.22
N ALA A 378 -11.48 -15.31 1.47
CA ALA A 378 -12.67 -16.17 1.43
C ALA A 378 -12.37 -17.52 0.75
N TYR A 379 -11.60 -17.52 -0.35
CA TYR A 379 -11.15 -18.76 -0.99
C TYR A 379 -10.21 -19.55 -0.09
N GLU A 380 -9.29 -18.86 0.59
CA GLU A 380 -8.37 -19.48 1.53
C GLU A 380 -9.11 -20.09 2.72
N ALA A 381 -10.08 -19.38 3.32
CA ALA A 381 -10.88 -19.86 4.44
C ALA A 381 -11.63 -21.15 4.11
N LEU A 382 -12.37 -21.18 2.99
CA LEU A 382 -13.10 -22.38 2.54
C LEU A 382 -12.15 -23.57 2.37
N SER A 383 -10.96 -23.34 1.85
CA SER A 383 -10.00 -24.42 1.70
C SER A 383 -9.32 -24.82 3.01
N CYS A 384 -8.98 -23.88 3.87
CA CYS A 384 -8.33 -24.15 5.14
C CYS A 384 -9.23 -25.01 6.02
N THR A 385 -10.56 -24.81 5.98
CA THR A 385 -11.51 -25.70 6.65
C THR A 385 -11.38 -27.14 6.16
N LEU A 386 -11.37 -27.36 4.84
CA LEU A 386 -11.27 -28.71 4.26
C LEU A 386 -9.92 -29.36 4.59
N GLN A 387 -8.82 -28.60 4.45
CA GLN A 387 -7.47 -29.05 4.77
C GLN A 387 -7.30 -29.39 6.26
N LEU A 388 -7.84 -28.55 7.16
CA LEU A 388 -7.82 -28.78 8.60
C LEU A 388 -8.61 -30.04 8.97
N SER A 389 -9.82 -30.21 8.43
CA SER A 389 -10.65 -31.39 8.70
C SER A 389 -9.96 -32.69 8.29
N LEU A 390 -9.41 -32.74 7.07
CA LEU A 390 -8.68 -33.92 6.60
C LEU A 390 -7.34 -34.11 7.34
N GLY A 391 -6.63 -33.03 7.66
CA GLY A 391 -5.37 -33.07 8.41
C GLY A 391 -5.56 -33.62 9.82
N ILE A 392 -6.62 -33.21 10.52
CA ILE A 392 -6.99 -33.76 11.85
C ILE A 392 -7.35 -35.24 11.72
N TRP A 393 -8.09 -35.63 10.69
CA TRP A 393 -8.42 -37.04 10.45
C TRP A 393 -7.16 -37.90 10.24
N VAL A 394 -6.20 -37.41 9.44
CA VAL A 394 -4.90 -38.08 9.27
C VAL A 394 -4.10 -38.11 10.57
N LEU A 395 -4.06 -37.01 11.32
CA LEU A 395 -3.35 -36.94 12.59
C LEU A 395 -3.95 -37.88 13.64
N TYR A 396 -5.28 -38.03 13.67
CA TYR A 396 -5.97 -39.01 14.51
C TYR A 396 -5.55 -40.44 14.17
N ARG A 397 -5.28 -40.74 12.89
CA ARG A 397 -4.75 -42.05 12.50
C ARG A 397 -3.34 -42.31 13.02
N PHE A 398 -2.51 -41.28 13.14
CA PHE A 398 -1.13 -41.40 13.62
C PHE A 398 -0.99 -41.38 15.14
N VAL A 399 -1.71 -40.48 15.82
CA VAL A 399 -1.51 -40.19 17.27
C VAL A 399 -2.80 -40.42 18.08
N SER A 400 -3.85 -40.99 17.47
CA SER A 400 -5.12 -41.32 18.13
C SER A 400 -5.76 -40.08 18.78
N VAL A 401 -6.34 -40.23 19.97
CA VAL A 401 -7.09 -39.18 20.69
C VAL A 401 -6.25 -37.92 20.96
N ALA A 402 -4.92 -38.03 21.05
CA ALA A 402 -4.04 -36.88 21.25
C ALA A 402 -4.09 -35.86 20.11
N ALA A 403 -4.56 -36.24 18.91
CA ALA A 403 -4.76 -35.33 17.78
C ALA A 403 -5.72 -34.16 18.11
N PHE A 404 -6.70 -34.38 18.99
CA PHE A 404 -7.66 -33.35 19.38
C PHE A 404 -7.04 -32.25 20.26
N LEU A 405 -5.83 -32.44 20.81
CA LEU A 405 -5.12 -31.39 21.56
C LEU A 405 -4.78 -30.18 20.69
N ILE A 406 -4.78 -30.30 19.35
CA ILE A 406 -4.55 -29.18 18.43
C ILE A 406 -5.62 -28.08 18.53
N PHE A 407 -6.83 -28.41 18.99
CA PHE A 407 -7.90 -27.43 19.17
C PHE A 407 -7.57 -26.42 20.27
N VAL A 408 -6.83 -26.82 21.32
CA VAL A 408 -6.49 -25.93 22.44
C VAL A 408 -5.67 -24.71 21.99
N PRO A 409 -4.48 -24.86 21.36
CA PRO A 409 -3.71 -23.72 20.88
C PRO A 409 -4.40 -23.00 19.70
N THR A 410 -5.20 -23.70 18.89
CA THR A 410 -5.94 -23.07 17.78
C THR A 410 -7.05 -22.14 18.27
N ILE A 411 -7.82 -22.56 19.28
CA ILE A 411 -8.84 -21.72 19.91
C ILE A 411 -8.18 -20.56 20.66
N LEU A 412 -7.08 -20.81 21.37
CA LEU A 412 -6.35 -19.77 22.10
C LEU A 412 -5.77 -18.71 21.15
N THR A 413 -5.17 -19.12 20.03
CA THR A 413 -4.67 -18.19 19.01
C THR A 413 -5.80 -17.48 18.28
N PHE A 414 -6.94 -18.16 18.03
CA PHE A 414 -8.13 -17.52 17.45
C PHE A 414 -8.67 -16.42 18.37
N ILE A 415 -8.91 -16.71 19.65
CA ILE A 415 -9.36 -15.72 20.65
C ILE A 415 -8.35 -14.57 20.76
N GLY A 416 -7.05 -14.89 20.86
CA GLY A 416 -5.99 -13.89 20.90
C GLY A 416 -5.97 -13.01 19.65
N SER A 417 -6.22 -13.57 18.46
CA SER A 417 -6.28 -12.84 17.20
C SER A 417 -7.51 -11.94 17.08
N LEU A 418 -8.67 -12.35 17.62
CA LEU A 418 -9.88 -11.51 17.66
C LEU A 418 -9.66 -10.29 18.56
N PHE A 419 -9.08 -10.52 19.74
CA PHE A 419 -8.76 -9.46 20.69
C PHE A 419 -7.74 -8.48 20.08
N THR A 420 -6.60 -9.00 19.63
CA THR A 420 -5.53 -8.21 19.00
C THR A 420 -6.03 -7.47 17.75
N GLY A 421 -6.88 -8.10 16.93
CA GLY A 421 -7.44 -7.49 15.73
C GLY A 421 -8.31 -6.27 16.04
N SER A 422 -9.14 -6.35 17.08
CA SER A 422 -9.99 -5.22 17.53
C SER A 422 -9.13 -4.05 18.05
N MET A 423 -8.08 -4.34 18.81
CA MET A 423 -7.14 -3.34 19.33
C MET A 423 -6.34 -2.66 18.20
N ILE A 424 -5.83 -3.44 17.25
CA ILE A 424 -5.09 -2.90 16.10
C ILE A 424 -6.00 -1.97 15.29
N ALA A 425 -7.29 -2.32 15.12
CA ALA A 425 -8.23 -1.50 14.36
C ALA A 425 -8.49 -0.13 15.02
N THR A 426 -8.83 -0.11 16.32
CA THR A 426 -9.07 1.13 17.08
C THR A 426 -7.82 2.01 17.10
N ALA A 427 -6.67 1.38 17.27
CA ALA A 427 -5.44 2.13 17.42
C ALA A 427 -4.85 2.62 16.08
N ARG A 428 -5.10 1.90 14.98
CA ARG A 428 -4.84 2.38 13.62
C ARG A 428 -5.73 3.59 13.29
N ALA A 429 -6.97 3.61 13.76
CA ALA A 429 -7.86 4.78 13.61
C ALA A 429 -7.34 6.00 14.38
N ALA A 430 -6.98 5.83 15.67
CA ALA A 430 -6.40 6.90 16.49
C ALA A 430 -5.10 7.46 15.88
N THR A 431 -4.22 6.58 15.40
CA THR A 431 -2.99 6.96 14.68
C THR A 431 -3.28 7.76 13.41
N ASN A 432 -4.25 7.31 12.61
CA ASN A 432 -4.61 8.01 11.37
C ASN A 432 -5.16 9.41 11.66
N ALA A 433 -5.95 9.58 12.71
CA ALA A 433 -6.47 10.88 13.13
C ALA A 433 -5.32 11.85 13.51
N GLU A 434 -4.34 11.42 14.31
CA GLU A 434 -3.19 12.26 14.66
C GLU A 434 -2.29 12.57 13.45
N ALA A 435 -2.11 11.61 12.53
CA ALA A 435 -1.38 11.84 11.29
C ALA A 435 -2.10 12.90 10.40
N GLN A 436 -3.43 12.84 10.31
CA GLN A 436 -4.24 13.84 9.59
C GLN A 436 -4.12 15.22 10.23
N LYS A 437 -4.21 15.33 11.56
CA LYS A 437 -3.99 16.60 12.29
C LYS A 437 -2.64 17.21 11.96
N ARG A 438 -1.56 16.39 11.95
CA ARG A 438 -0.21 16.84 11.58
C ARG A 438 -0.16 17.33 10.13
N VAL A 439 -0.67 16.54 9.18
CA VAL A 439 -0.64 16.90 7.74
C VAL A 439 -1.44 18.18 7.48
N ALA A 440 -2.60 18.34 8.11
CA ALA A 440 -3.40 19.57 8.02
C ALA A 440 -2.65 20.79 8.59
N ALA A 441 -2.01 20.65 9.76
CA ALA A 441 -1.18 21.68 10.34
C ALA A 441 0.02 22.05 9.43
N THR A 442 0.70 21.06 8.86
CA THR A 442 1.79 21.28 7.89
C THR A 442 1.29 22.00 6.64
N SER A 443 0.14 21.60 6.07
CA SER A 443 -0.45 22.26 4.90
C SER A 443 -0.75 23.73 5.16
N ASN A 444 -1.36 24.03 6.31
CA ASN A 444 -1.70 25.39 6.72
C ASN A 444 -0.43 26.26 6.89
N ILE A 445 0.62 25.70 7.49
CA ILE A 445 1.92 26.37 7.68
C ILE A 445 2.61 26.62 6.33
N LEU A 446 2.64 25.64 5.43
CA LEU A 446 3.25 25.78 4.11
C LEU A 446 2.57 26.87 3.27
N ALA A 447 1.25 26.98 3.35
CA ALA A 447 0.49 28.04 2.67
C ALA A 447 0.85 29.46 3.16
N GLN A 448 1.38 29.60 4.38
CA GLN A 448 1.67 30.87 5.03
C GLN A 448 3.18 31.05 5.32
N ILE A 449 4.04 30.26 4.68
CA ILE A 449 5.47 30.16 5.01
C ILE A 449 6.22 31.49 4.89
N LYS A 450 5.82 32.35 3.94
CA LYS A 450 6.40 33.69 3.75
C LYS A 450 6.16 34.58 4.98
N SER A 451 4.91 34.65 5.43
CA SER A 451 4.50 35.43 6.61
C SER A 451 5.13 34.90 7.89
N ILE A 452 5.25 33.57 8.00
CA ILE A 452 5.94 32.91 9.11
C ILE A 452 7.42 33.30 9.16
N LYS A 453 8.09 33.27 8.00
CA LYS A 453 9.49 33.69 7.89
C LYS A 453 9.66 35.17 8.22
N SER A 454 8.81 36.06 7.72
CA SER A 454 8.92 37.50 8.01
C SER A 454 8.74 37.83 9.51
N MET A 455 7.94 37.03 10.24
CA MET A 455 7.76 37.18 11.69
C MET A 455 8.84 36.49 12.53
N GLY A 456 9.78 35.74 11.92
CA GLY A 456 10.78 34.98 12.66
C GLY A 456 10.20 33.78 13.42
N LEU A 457 9.08 33.21 12.96
CA LEU A 457 8.36 32.13 13.65
C LEU A 457 8.81 30.72 13.23
N SER A 458 9.80 30.60 12.34
CA SER A 458 10.22 29.32 11.76
C SER A 458 10.63 28.28 12.81
N GLY A 459 11.46 28.64 13.79
CA GLY A 459 11.87 27.71 14.86
C GLY A 459 10.70 27.27 15.74
N SER A 460 9.85 28.20 16.17
CA SER A 460 8.68 27.90 17.01
C SER A 460 7.68 26.96 16.31
N LEU A 461 7.37 27.23 15.03
CA LEU A 461 6.44 26.38 14.28
C LEU A 461 7.06 25.04 13.87
N SER A 462 8.38 24.98 13.69
CA SER A 462 9.09 23.70 13.54
C SER A 462 8.91 22.84 14.79
N ALA A 463 9.15 23.40 15.98
CA ALA A 463 8.96 22.69 17.25
C ALA A 463 7.49 22.26 17.45
N TYR A 464 6.53 23.08 17.04
CA TYR A 464 5.10 22.74 17.06
C TYR A 464 4.78 21.53 16.16
N ILE A 465 5.31 21.49 14.92
CA ILE A 465 5.13 20.35 14.02
C ILE A 465 5.82 19.09 14.59
N GLU A 466 7.02 19.23 15.14
CA GLU A 466 7.72 18.13 15.80
C GLU A 466 6.91 17.58 16.97
N HIS A 467 6.31 18.44 17.80
CA HIS A 467 5.45 18.01 18.90
C HIS A 467 4.21 17.24 18.39
N LYS A 468 3.55 17.70 17.32
CA LYS A 468 2.47 16.95 16.68
C LYS A 468 2.96 15.59 16.17
N ARG A 469 4.19 15.51 15.64
CA ARG A 469 4.80 14.24 15.23
C ARG A 469 5.07 13.32 16.43
N GLU A 470 5.50 13.85 17.57
CA GLU A 470 5.67 13.05 18.77
C GLU A 470 4.35 12.49 19.28
N ASN A 471 3.26 13.26 19.20
CA ASN A 471 1.93 12.78 19.57
C ASN A 471 1.46 11.67 18.61
N GLU A 472 1.69 11.81 17.30
CA GLU A 472 1.45 10.73 16.33
C GLU A 472 2.24 9.46 16.70
N ILE A 473 3.52 9.59 17.06
CA ILE A 473 4.37 8.45 17.46
C ILE A 473 3.93 7.85 18.80
N LYS A 474 3.52 8.66 19.78
CA LYS A 474 3.00 8.19 21.06
C LYS A 474 1.68 7.43 20.86
N SER A 475 0.80 7.90 19.99
CA SER A 475 -0.41 7.18 19.60
C SER A 475 -0.09 5.86 18.90
N LEU A 476 0.94 5.84 18.04
CA LEU A 476 1.46 4.60 17.42
C LEU A 476 2.07 3.62 18.44
N ALA A 477 2.71 4.12 19.50
CA ALA A 477 3.29 3.30 20.56
C ALA A 477 2.22 2.78 21.53
N ARG A 478 1.23 3.62 21.89
CA ARG A 478 0.04 3.22 22.65
C ARG A 478 -0.80 2.21 21.86
N ALA A 479 -0.86 2.37 20.54
CA ALA A 479 -1.50 1.43 19.63
C ALA A 479 -0.89 0.03 19.65
N ALA A 480 0.38 -0.10 20.07
CA ALA A 480 1.04 -1.39 20.18
C ALA A 480 0.86 -2.04 21.56
N PHE A 481 0.30 -1.35 22.57
CA PHE A 481 0.38 -1.80 23.97
C PHE A 481 -0.81 -1.48 24.90
N ALA A 482 -1.94 -0.91 24.43
CA ALA A 482 -2.98 -0.45 25.35
C ALA A 482 -4.12 -1.46 25.58
N GLU A 483 -4.07 -2.16 26.71
CA GLU A 483 -5.25 -2.60 27.49
C GLU A 483 -5.45 -1.55 28.59
N GLU A 484 -6.63 -0.92 28.67
CA GLU A 484 -6.91 0.07 29.72
C GLU A 484 -8.20 -0.30 30.46
N ASP A 485 -8.12 -0.35 31.80
CA ASP A 485 -9.23 -0.76 32.68
C ASP A 485 -10.24 0.37 32.93
N VAL A 486 -9.88 1.62 32.58
CA VAL A 486 -10.70 2.82 32.76
C VAL A 486 -10.73 3.66 31.48
N ILE A 487 -11.93 3.94 30.97
CA ILE A 487 -12.14 4.79 29.80
C ILE A 487 -12.84 6.08 30.23
N ILE A 488 -12.21 7.22 29.95
CA ILE A 488 -12.82 8.54 30.15
C ILE A 488 -13.31 9.08 28.80
N VAL A 489 -14.61 9.36 28.72
CA VAL A 489 -15.36 9.73 27.51
C VAL A 489 -15.87 11.15 27.70
N ASP A 490 -15.23 12.14 27.06
CA ASP A 490 -15.65 13.54 27.16
C ASP A 490 -16.40 13.98 25.89
N ASP A 491 -17.74 13.96 25.96
CA ASP A 491 -18.71 14.46 24.98
C ASP A 491 -18.47 14.04 23.51
N ILE A 492 -18.12 12.77 23.29
CA ILE A 492 -17.71 12.22 21.97
C ILE A 492 -18.86 12.20 20.95
N PHE A 493 -20.12 12.20 21.41
CA PHE A 493 -21.31 12.13 20.55
C PHE A 493 -21.83 13.50 20.09
N SER A 494 -21.21 14.59 20.54
CA SER A 494 -21.61 15.97 20.17
C SER A 494 -21.57 16.24 18.66
N SER A 495 -20.70 15.54 17.93
CA SER A 495 -20.50 15.72 16.47
C SER A 495 -21.19 14.66 15.60
N VAL A 496 -21.95 13.74 16.20
CA VAL A 496 -22.61 12.63 15.52
C VAL A 496 -24.12 12.86 15.53
N ASP A 497 -24.79 12.58 14.41
CA ASP A 497 -26.24 12.66 14.30
C ASP A 497 -26.93 11.76 15.35
N PRO A 498 -28.13 12.12 15.84
CA PRO A 498 -28.77 11.44 16.97
C PRO A 498 -28.96 9.93 16.76
N ASP A 499 -29.39 9.52 15.56
CA ASP A 499 -29.66 8.12 15.24
C ASP A 499 -28.37 7.27 15.20
N THR A 500 -27.30 7.82 14.62
CA THR A 500 -25.99 7.16 14.59
C THR A 500 -25.35 7.15 15.98
N ALA A 501 -25.51 8.21 16.77
CA ALA A 501 -25.03 8.26 18.14
C ALA A 501 -25.72 7.21 19.02
N ALA A 502 -27.04 7.08 18.93
CA ALA A 502 -27.81 6.06 19.65
C ALA A 502 -27.37 4.64 19.26
N THR A 503 -27.17 4.38 17.97
CA THR A 503 -26.73 3.06 17.46
C THR A 503 -25.32 2.71 17.93
N ILE A 504 -24.40 3.69 17.93
CA ILE A 504 -23.03 3.49 18.42
C ILE A 504 -23.07 3.27 19.93
N PHE A 505 -23.86 4.06 20.65
CA PHE A 505 -23.98 4.01 22.10
C PHE A 505 -24.55 2.67 22.58
N GLU A 506 -25.63 2.17 21.97
CA GLU A 506 -26.23 0.87 22.32
C GLU A 506 -25.23 -0.29 22.14
N ARG A 507 -24.41 -0.24 21.09
CA ARG A 507 -23.43 -1.29 20.79
C ARG A 507 -22.15 -1.21 21.62
N LEU A 508 -21.76 -0.03 22.07
CA LEU A 508 -20.57 0.16 22.91
C LEU A 508 -20.90 0.11 24.39
N PHE A 509 -21.88 0.89 24.85
CA PHE A 509 -22.15 1.19 26.26
C PHE A 509 -23.47 0.62 26.77
N GLY A 510 -24.35 0.15 25.88
CA GLY A 510 -25.61 -0.48 26.26
C GLY A 510 -25.44 -1.74 27.12
N PRO A 511 -26.53 -2.33 27.62
CA PRO A 511 -26.50 -3.52 28.50
C PRO A 511 -25.81 -4.73 27.86
N ASN A 512 -25.86 -4.85 26.53
CA ASN A 512 -25.13 -5.85 25.75
C ASN A 512 -23.91 -5.28 25.01
N GLY A 513 -23.50 -4.07 25.35
CA GLY A 513 -22.43 -3.34 24.71
C GLY A 513 -21.05 -3.92 25.03
N LEU A 514 -20.11 -3.71 24.11
CA LEU A 514 -18.75 -4.24 24.20
C LEU A 514 -18.04 -3.85 25.50
N VAL A 515 -18.27 -2.63 26.00
CA VAL A 515 -17.60 -2.09 27.18
C VAL A 515 -18.03 -2.80 28.47
N ARG A 516 -19.32 -3.11 28.61
CA ARG A 516 -19.82 -3.90 29.75
C ARG A 516 -19.36 -5.36 29.69
N GLN A 517 -19.26 -5.94 28.48
CA GLN A 517 -18.69 -7.27 28.29
C GLN A 517 -17.20 -7.33 28.65
N TRP A 518 -16.48 -6.22 28.50
CA TRP A 518 -15.05 -6.12 28.83
C TRP A 518 -14.77 -5.78 30.30
N ASN A 519 -15.80 -5.64 31.15
CA ASN A 519 -15.66 -5.32 32.57
C ASN A 519 -14.86 -4.03 32.84
N CYS A 520 -14.97 -3.05 31.93
CA CYS A 520 -14.22 -1.80 31.95
C CYS A 520 -15.01 -0.68 32.65
N THR A 521 -14.35 0.11 33.49
CA THR A 521 -14.99 1.26 34.17
C THR A 521 -15.02 2.46 33.22
N VAL A 522 -16.20 3.03 32.98
CA VAL A 522 -16.35 4.20 32.10
C VAL A 522 -16.85 5.40 32.86
N VAL A 523 -16.14 6.52 32.69
CA VAL A 523 -16.55 7.84 33.17
C VAL A 523 -16.87 8.69 31.96
N MET A 524 -18.13 9.12 31.83
CA MET A 524 -18.61 9.86 30.68
C MET A 524 -19.21 11.21 31.08
N SER A 525 -18.84 12.27 30.36
CA SER A 525 -19.53 13.56 30.35
C SER A 525 -20.31 13.70 29.05
N THR A 526 -21.59 14.07 29.13
CA THR A 526 -22.43 14.33 27.96
C THR A 526 -23.51 15.36 28.26
N ASN A 527 -23.88 16.14 27.24
CA ASN A 527 -24.98 17.09 27.29
C ASN A 527 -26.29 16.51 26.71
N ARG A 528 -26.32 15.22 26.30
CA ARG A 528 -27.51 14.57 25.73
C ARG A 528 -28.23 13.72 26.77
N LEU A 529 -29.45 14.11 27.10
CA LEU A 529 -30.25 13.45 28.16
C LEU A 529 -30.67 12.01 27.79
N GLU A 530 -30.89 11.72 26.50
CA GLU A 530 -31.33 10.41 25.97
C GLU A 530 -30.33 9.26 26.24
N ILE A 531 -29.09 9.60 26.56
CA ILE A 531 -27.99 8.63 26.76
C ILE A 531 -27.88 8.20 28.24
N LEU A 532 -28.51 8.96 29.15
CA LEU A 532 -28.41 8.77 30.59
C LEU A 532 -29.11 7.48 31.09
N ASP A 533 -30.11 6.99 30.36
CA ASP A 533 -30.92 5.81 30.71
C ASP A 533 -30.11 4.51 30.83
N PHE A 534 -28.88 4.51 30.32
CA PHE A 534 -27.99 3.35 30.31
C PHE A 534 -26.83 3.44 31.30
N ALA A 535 -26.72 4.55 32.04
CA ALA A 535 -25.66 4.79 33.01
C ALA A 535 -25.97 4.11 34.35
N ASP A 536 -24.99 3.43 34.95
CA ASP A 536 -25.16 2.81 36.28
C ASP A 536 -25.23 3.86 37.40
N GLN A 537 -24.48 4.96 37.25
CA GLN A 537 -24.46 6.10 38.17
C GLN A 537 -24.44 7.41 37.39
N ILE A 538 -25.26 8.37 37.81
CA ILE A 538 -25.36 9.70 37.19
C ILE A 538 -24.94 10.74 38.23
N TYR A 539 -23.96 11.57 37.85
CA TYR A 539 -23.50 12.71 38.64
C TYR A 539 -23.96 14.00 37.97
N LEU A 540 -24.94 14.66 38.58
CA LEU A 540 -25.45 15.95 38.12
C LEU A 540 -24.68 17.09 38.80
N PHE A 541 -24.15 17.99 37.99
CA PHE A 541 -23.51 19.22 38.46
C PHE A 541 -24.55 20.34 38.45
N SER A 542 -24.95 20.82 39.63
CA SER A 542 -25.80 22.01 39.74
C SER A 542 -25.03 23.28 39.38
N LYS A 543 -25.72 24.35 38.99
CA LYS A 543 -25.13 25.66 38.67
C LYS A 543 -24.29 26.25 39.83
N ASP A 544 -24.52 25.80 41.06
CA ASP A 544 -23.77 26.20 42.26
C ASP A 544 -22.51 25.35 42.52
N GLY A 545 -22.12 24.45 41.61
CA GLY A 545 -20.93 23.60 41.74
C GLY A 545 -21.08 22.43 42.72
N ARG A 546 -22.30 22.13 43.17
CA ARG A 546 -22.62 20.96 44.01
C ARG A 546 -22.93 19.75 43.14
N VAL A 547 -22.38 18.60 43.50
CA VAL A 547 -22.60 17.31 42.82
C VAL A 547 -23.67 16.53 43.55
N THR A 548 -24.72 16.14 42.84
CA THR A 548 -25.76 15.22 43.33
C THR A 548 -25.64 13.88 42.62
N LEU A 549 -25.51 12.79 43.38
CA LEU A 549 -25.48 11.42 42.89
C LEU A 549 -26.92 10.87 42.79
N GLN A 550 -27.31 10.36 41.63
CA GLN A 550 -28.52 9.56 41.43
C GLN A 550 -28.15 8.18 40.87
N ASN A 551 -28.83 7.14 41.37
CA ASN A 551 -28.71 5.77 40.83
C ASN A 551 -29.56 5.66 39.56
N GLY A 552 -29.03 5.05 38.50
CA GLY A 552 -29.64 5.05 37.16
C GLY A 552 -31.05 4.44 37.05
N ASN A 553 -31.49 3.65 38.04
CA ASN A 553 -32.80 2.97 38.00
C ASN A 553 -33.98 3.80 38.56
N GLU A 554 -33.75 5.01 39.10
CA GLU A 554 -34.80 5.87 39.69
C GLU A 554 -34.96 7.24 39.01
N ALA A 555 -34.28 7.48 37.87
CA ALA A 555 -34.35 8.77 37.18
C ALA A 555 -35.48 8.80 36.13
N ASP A 556 -36.65 9.33 36.51
CA ASP A 556 -37.71 9.68 35.56
C ASP A 556 -37.23 10.83 34.64
N VAL A 557 -36.92 10.50 33.38
CA VAL A 557 -36.52 11.42 32.29
C VAL A 557 -37.53 12.56 32.09
N SER A 558 -38.80 12.34 32.44
CA SER A 558 -39.88 13.33 32.37
C SER A 558 -39.73 14.51 33.34
N THR A 559 -38.87 14.40 34.36
CA THR A 559 -38.63 15.49 35.31
C THR A 559 -37.71 16.57 34.72
N TYR A 560 -37.01 16.26 33.63
CA TYR A 560 -36.02 17.15 33.02
C TYR A 560 -36.50 17.81 31.71
N SER A 561 -37.61 17.32 31.11
CA SER A 561 -38.21 17.87 29.89
C SER A 561 -39.07 19.13 30.10
N THR A 562 -39.37 19.51 31.35
CA THR A 562 -40.29 20.62 31.67
C THR A 562 -39.62 22.00 31.78
N HIS A 563 -38.32 22.13 31.49
CA HIS A 563 -37.60 23.41 31.61
C HIS A 563 -37.05 23.97 30.29
N SER A 564 -37.45 23.42 29.14
CA SER A 564 -37.12 24.00 27.83
C SER A 564 -38.34 23.98 26.92
N GLY A 565 -39.25 24.92 27.14
CA GLY A 565 -40.40 25.15 26.27
C GLY A 565 -41.06 26.47 26.60
N GLU A 566 -40.62 27.54 25.94
CA GLU A 566 -41.40 28.72 25.53
C GLU A 566 -40.53 29.55 24.58
N ASP A 567 -40.72 29.33 23.27
CA ASP A 567 -40.88 30.36 22.23
C ASP A 567 -40.62 29.77 20.83
N GLU A 568 -41.69 29.20 20.26
CA GLU A 568 -41.88 29.12 18.80
C GLU A 568 -42.79 30.27 18.37
N SER A 569 -42.35 31.08 17.42
CA SER A 569 -43.16 31.55 16.28
C SER A 569 -42.35 32.48 15.38
N ASN A 570 -42.11 32.05 14.15
CA ASN A 570 -42.49 32.78 12.92
C ASN A 570 -41.80 32.16 11.70
N GLU A 571 -42.62 31.49 10.90
CA GLU A 571 -42.37 31.25 9.48
C GLU A 571 -43.05 32.37 8.66
N GLU A 572 -42.50 32.59 7.45
CA GLU A 572 -43.00 33.39 6.32
C GLU A 572 -42.79 34.92 6.30
N ALA A 573 -41.88 35.37 5.42
CA ALA A 573 -42.24 36.25 4.29
C ALA A 573 -41.05 36.59 3.35
N LEU A 574 -41.38 36.56 2.06
CA LEU A 574 -40.82 37.27 0.89
C LEU A 574 -39.58 36.74 0.15
N GLY A 575 -39.87 36.30 -1.07
CA GLY A 575 -38.90 36.01 -2.12
C GLY A 575 -38.60 37.17 -3.07
N SER A 576 -37.89 36.78 -4.14
CA SER A 576 -37.68 37.45 -5.43
C SER A 576 -37.15 38.89 -5.44
N ASN A 577 -35.90 39.06 -5.90
CA ASN A 577 -35.72 39.81 -7.14
C ASN A 577 -34.46 39.42 -7.92
N ARG A 578 -34.69 39.08 -9.18
CA ARG A 578 -33.70 38.79 -10.23
C ARG A 578 -33.86 39.89 -11.29
N SER A 579 -32.81 40.62 -11.61
CA SER A 579 -32.62 41.39 -12.86
C SER A 579 -31.10 41.71 -12.98
N ARG A 580 -30.25 41.22 -13.90
CA ARG A 580 -30.29 41.10 -15.39
C ARG A 580 -30.48 42.51 -16.02
N ILE A 581 -29.68 43.10 -16.95
CA ILE A 581 -28.71 42.66 -17.99
C ILE A 581 -27.84 43.86 -18.46
N SER A 582 -26.73 43.55 -19.17
CA SER A 582 -26.00 44.30 -20.24
C SER A 582 -24.78 45.10 -19.78
N GLY A 583 -23.59 45.03 -20.38
CA GLY A 583 -23.10 44.39 -21.61
C GLY A 583 -22.18 45.36 -22.35
N SER A 584 -20.87 45.07 -22.46
CA SER A 584 -20.04 45.46 -23.62
C SER A 584 -18.66 44.80 -23.58
N ASP A 585 -18.32 44.18 -24.70
CA ASP A 585 -17.09 43.48 -25.04
C ASP A 585 -15.81 44.31 -24.87
N LYS A 586 -14.73 43.62 -24.47
CA LYS A 586 -13.42 43.72 -25.13
C LYS A 586 -12.75 42.35 -25.10
N ASP A 587 -12.40 41.90 -26.30
CA ASP A 587 -11.63 40.70 -26.60
C ASP A 587 -10.33 40.62 -25.79
N THR A 588 -10.25 39.63 -24.92
CA THR A 588 -9.00 39.01 -24.52
C THR A 588 -9.25 37.51 -24.49
N GLU A 589 -8.59 36.79 -25.41
CA GLU A 589 -8.48 35.34 -25.32
C GLU A 589 -8.12 34.96 -23.87
N PRO A 590 -8.85 34.02 -23.23
CA PRO A 590 -8.46 33.56 -21.91
C PRO A 590 -7.04 33.00 -22.04
N PRO A 591 -6.09 33.40 -21.18
CA PRO A 591 -4.74 32.89 -21.24
C PRO A 591 -4.84 31.37 -21.17
N GLN A 592 -4.32 30.68 -22.19
CA GLN A 592 -4.13 29.25 -22.13
C GLN A 592 -3.28 28.98 -20.90
N ILE A 593 -3.91 28.50 -19.83
CA ILE A 593 -3.22 27.91 -18.71
C ILE A 593 -2.64 26.60 -19.25
N GLN A 594 -1.45 26.68 -19.83
CA GLN A 594 -0.60 25.51 -19.90
C GLN A 594 -0.39 25.08 -18.46
N ALA A 595 -1.09 24.03 -18.05
CA ALA A 595 -0.82 23.34 -16.80
C ALA A 595 0.67 23.00 -16.82
N LYS A 596 1.46 23.77 -16.06
CA LYS A 596 2.87 23.52 -15.84
C LYS A 596 2.95 22.06 -15.42
N LYS A 597 3.60 21.21 -16.22
CA LYS A 597 3.94 19.84 -15.85
C LYS A 597 4.85 19.93 -14.61
N SER A 598 4.26 19.98 -13.42
CA SER A 598 4.96 19.94 -12.13
C SER A 598 4.77 18.59 -11.47
N ILE A 599 4.90 17.53 -12.26
CA ILE A 599 5.42 16.27 -11.75
C ILE A 599 6.83 16.23 -12.32
N GLU A 600 7.83 16.58 -11.49
CA GLU A 600 9.23 16.31 -11.81
C GLU A 600 9.30 14.89 -12.38
N GLU A 601 9.63 14.76 -13.67
CA GLU A 601 9.94 13.48 -14.26
C GLU A 601 11.01 12.84 -13.38
N PRO A 602 10.80 11.62 -12.85
CA PRO A 602 11.87 10.97 -12.12
C PRO A 602 12.99 10.72 -13.13
N GLU A 603 14.06 11.51 -13.03
CA GLU A 603 15.30 11.25 -13.76
C GLU A 603 15.61 9.76 -13.66
N SER A 604 15.58 9.11 -14.82
CA SER A 604 15.90 7.72 -15.03
C SER A 604 17.38 7.49 -14.73
N SER A 605 17.76 7.53 -13.46
CA SER A 605 19.08 7.14 -12.99
C SER A 605 19.14 5.61 -12.90
N SER A 606 19.84 5.06 -13.90
CA SER A 606 20.59 3.81 -13.96
C SER A 606 20.34 2.78 -12.84
N GLY A 607 20.13 1.53 -13.26
CA GLY A 607 19.78 0.38 -12.43
C GLY A 607 20.83 -0.11 -11.41
N THR A 608 21.64 0.76 -10.82
CA THR A 608 22.54 0.43 -9.71
C THR A 608 21.88 0.68 -8.36
N ILE A 609 21.91 -0.33 -7.49
CA ILE A 609 21.48 -0.24 -6.09
C ILE A 609 22.38 0.76 -5.38
N ASP A 610 21.84 1.93 -5.05
CA ASP A 610 22.59 2.98 -4.36
C ASP A 610 22.68 2.65 -2.86
N LEU A 611 23.74 1.91 -2.48
CA LEU A 611 24.05 1.55 -1.08
C LEU A 611 24.09 2.76 -0.14
N SER A 612 24.33 3.96 -0.68
CA SER A 612 24.30 5.22 0.07
C SER A 612 22.92 5.59 0.61
N LEU A 613 21.83 5.00 0.08
CA LEU A 613 20.47 5.24 0.54
C LEU A 613 20.14 4.41 1.77
N TYR A 614 20.57 3.14 1.81
CA TYR A 614 20.40 2.29 2.98
C TYR A 614 21.17 2.83 4.18
N SER A 615 22.41 3.26 3.96
CA SER A 615 23.21 3.89 5.02
C SER A 615 22.61 5.23 5.47
N TYR A 616 22.09 6.05 4.55
CA TYR A 616 21.39 7.31 4.89
C TYR A 616 20.17 7.09 5.79
N PHE A 617 19.39 6.04 5.52
CA PHE A 617 18.19 5.67 6.29
C PHE A 617 18.53 5.03 7.65
N LEU A 618 19.43 4.03 7.67
CA LEU A 618 19.73 3.27 8.89
C LEU A 618 20.61 4.04 9.88
N ARG A 619 21.50 4.92 9.41
CA ARG A 619 22.40 5.70 10.29
C ARG A 619 21.63 6.56 11.30
N SER A 620 20.38 6.88 11.02
CA SER A 620 19.45 7.59 11.91
C SER A 620 19.16 6.87 13.23
N ALA A 621 19.25 5.54 13.28
CA ALA A 621 19.04 4.77 14.52
C ALA A 621 20.25 4.82 15.48
N GLY A 622 21.45 5.03 14.92
CA GLY A 622 22.73 4.92 15.62
C GLY A 622 23.29 3.49 15.65
N ILE A 623 24.61 3.36 15.59
CA ILE A 623 25.32 2.07 15.47
C ILE A 623 24.99 1.08 16.61
N PRO A 624 24.92 1.49 17.90
CA PRO A 624 24.60 0.56 18.98
C PRO A 624 23.20 -0.03 18.89
N ALA A 625 22.21 0.79 18.49
CA ALA A 625 20.83 0.33 18.34
C ALA A 625 20.69 -0.61 17.13
N LEU A 626 21.41 -0.35 16.04
CA LEU A 626 21.45 -1.25 14.89
C LEU A 626 22.08 -2.59 15.24
N PHE A 627 23.23 -2.60 15.94
CA PHE A 627 23.88 -3.84 16.37
C PHE A 627 22.99 -4.64 17.32
N GLY A 628 22.33 -3.97 18.28
CA GLY A 628 21.35 -4.61 19.17
C GLY A 628 20.20 -5.23 18.38
N TRP A 629 19.61 -4.50 17.43
CA TRP A 629 18.49 -5.01 16.62
C TRP A 629 18.90 -6.23 15.79
N VAL A 630 20.06 -6.19 15.13
CA VAL A 630 20.58 -7.33 14.36
C VAL A 630 20.81 -8.55 15.26
N SER A 631 21.35 -8.33 16.45
CA SER A 631 21.58 -9.41 17.43
C SER A 631 20.28 -10.02 17.93
N PHE A 632 19.29 -9.20 18.32
CA PHE A 632 17.98 -9.68 18.75
C PHE A 632 17.22 -10.39 17.62
N ALA A 633 17.30 -9.89 16.39
CA ALA A 633 16.70 -10.54 15.23
C ALA A 633 17.34 -11.92 14.97
N MET A 634 18.67 -12.02 15.09
CA MET A 634 19.38 -13.29 14.97
C MET A 634 19.00 -14.28 16.09
N ILE A 635 18.97 -13.83 17.36
CA ILE A 635 18.55 -14.66 18.50
C ILE A 635 17.11 -15.15 18.30
N SER A 636 16.23 -14.29 17.82
CA SER A 636 14.84 -14.62 17.51
C SER A 636 14.73 -15.71 16.44
N ALA A 637 15.47 -15.56 15.34
CA ALA A 637 15.49 -16.55 14.26
C ALA A 637 16.09 -17.89 14.71
N VAL A 638 17.17 -17.86 15.49
CA VAL A 638 17.75 -19.08 16.10
C VAL A 638 16.75 -19.71 17.07
N GLY A 639 16.05 -18.89 17.87
CA GLY A 639 15.02 -19.34 18.80
C GLY A 639 13.85 -20.04 18.11
N GLU A 640 13.44 -19.58 16.93
CA GLU A 640 12.40 -20.23 16.12
C GLU A 640 12.82 -21.62 15.63
N TRP A 641 14.08 -21.78 15.23
CA TRP A 641 14.60 -23.05 14.73
C TRP A 641 15.15 -23.98 15.84
N ALA A 642 15.42 -23.48 17.04
CA ALA A 642 15.98 -24.26 18.13
C ALA A 642 15.10 -25.45 18.55
N PRO A 643 13.77 -25.34 18.72
CA PRO A 643 12.89 -26.49 19.00
C PRO A 643 12.95 -27.56 17.89
N VAL A 644 13.00 -27.12 16.63
CA VAL A 644 13.06 -28.00 15.45
C VAL A 644 14.38 -28.79 15.42
N LEU A 645 15.51 -28.12 15.67
CA LEU A 645 16.82 -28.77 15.81
C LEU A 645 16.88 -29.69 17.03
N PHE A 646 16.28 -29.29 18.14
CA PHE A 646 16.29 -30.07 19.37
C PHE A 646 15.50 -31.37 19.24
N ILE A 647 14.40 -31.38 18.49
CA ILE A 647 13.66 -32.61 18.14
C ILE A 647 14.62 -33.66 17.54
N ARG A 648 15.48 -33.29 16.59
CA ARG A 648 16.47 -34.22 16.00
C ARG A 648 17.39 -34.82 17.06
N ILE A 649 17.88 -34.00 18.00
CA ILE A 649 18.77 -34.46 19.08
C ILE A 649 18.02 -35.41 20.02
N TRP A 650 16.80 -35.03 20.43
CA TRP A 650 15.96 -35.83 21.32
C TRP A 650 15.68 -37.21 20.75
N PHE A 651 15.21 -37.29 19.50
CA PHE A 651 14.92 -38.56 18.83
C PHE A 651 16.18 -39.42 18.62
N SER A 652 17.35 -38.81 18.38
CA SER A 652 18.60 -39.57 18.18
C SER A 652 19.19 -40.19 19.45
N LYS A 653 18.96 -39.60 20.63
CA LYS A 653 19.58 -40.04 21.90
C LYS A 653 18.67 -40.90 22.77
N SER A 654 17.45 -40.45 23.06
CA SER A 654 16.54 -41.14 23.99
C SER A 654 15.09 -40.65 23.82
N PRO A 655 14.28 -41.27 22.95
CA PRO A 655 12.90 -40.85 22.67
C PRO A 655 11.98 -40.84 23.90
N GLU A 656 12.17 -41.75 24.85
CA GLU A 656 11.27 -41.94 26.00
C GLU A 656 11.56 -41.03 27.21
N ASN A 657 12.67 -40.28 27.18
CA ASN A 657 13.13 -39.56 28.37
C ASN A 657 12.42 -38.20 28.53
N LYS A 658 11.58 -38.10 29.57
CA LYS A 658 10.76 -36.92 29.91
C LYS A 658 11.57 -35.62 30.11
N ARG A 659 12.87 -35.71 30.45
CA ARG A 659 13.72 -34.51 30.61
C ARG A 659 13.94 -33.77 29.28
N TYR A 660 14.06 -34.50 28.17
CA TYR A 660 14.21 -33.89 26.84
C TYR A 660 12.92 -33.19 26.42
N PHE A 661 11.76 -33.77 26.71
CA PHE A 661 10.48 -33.08 26.51
C PHE A 661 10.40 -31.75 27.27
N GLY A 662 10.86 -31.71 28.53
CA GLY A 662 10.93 -30.47 29.31
C GLY A 662 11.81 -29.40 28.67
N ILE A 663 12.97 -29.76 28.12
CA ILE A 663 13.86 -28.84 27.40
C ILE A 663 13.21 -28.36 26.10
N TYR A 664 12.57 -29.24 25.34
CA TYR A 664 11.83 -28.88 24.14
C TYR A 664 10.73 -27.85 24.42
N ALA A 665 9.91 -28.10 25.46
CA ALA A 665 8.86 -27.17 25.87
C ALA A 665 9.44 -25.81 26.31
N ALA A 666 10.55 -25.81 27.06
CA ALA A 666 11.24 -24.58 27.45
C ALA A 666 11.76 -23.79 26.24
N LEU A 667 12.37 -24.46 25.25
CA LEU A 667 12.82 -23.83 24.01
C LEU A 667 11.66 -23.23 23.21
N ALA A 668 10.51 -23.91 23.16
CA ALA A 668 9.32 -23.40 22.48
C ALA A 668 8.76 -22.12 23.14
N VAL A 669 8.75 -22.05 24.48
CA VAL A 669 8.34 -20.84 25.21
C VAL A 669 9.36 -19.72 25.05
N LEU A 670 10.66 -20.02 25.14
CA LEU A 670 11.74 -19.05 24.95
C LEU A 670 11.72 -18.42 23.55
N CYS A 671 11.35 -19.18 22.52
CA CYS A 671 11.17 -18.67 21.17
C CYS A 671 10.16 -17.50 21.12
N VAL A 672 8.99 -17.66 21.77
CA VAL A 672 7.97 -16.60 21.82
C VAL A 672 8.52 -15.37 22.53
N ILE A 673 9.20 -15.56 23.66
CA ILE A 673 9.81 -14.48 24.43
C ILE A 673 10.85 -13.73 23.58
N PHE A 674 11.71 -14.43 22.84
CA PHE A 674 12.72 -13.79 21.97
C PHE A 674 12.09 -13.03 20.81
N ASN A 675 11.01 -13.54 20.20
CA ASN A 675 10.29 -12.83 19.14
C ASN A 675 9.65 -11.53 19.66
N VAL A 676 8.96 -11.60 20.81
CA VAL A 676 8.37 -10.41 21.44
C VAL A 676 9.46 -9.42 21.85
N ALA A 677 10.56 -9.88 22.45
CA ALA A 677 11.67 -9.02 22.85
C ALA A 677 12.35 -8.35 21.65
N SER A 678 12.55 -9.08 20.55
CA SER A 678 13.12 -8.54 19.30
C SER A 678 12.22 -7.47 18.68
N GLY A 679 10.91 -7.73 18.60
CA GLY A 679 9.92 -6.77 18.13
C GLY A 679 9.88 -5.51 19.02
N ALA A 680 9.80 -5.68 20.33
CA ALA A 680 9.79 -4.57 21.29
C ALA A 680 11.08 -3.72 21.20
N PHE A 681 12.25 -4.37 21.08
CA PHE A 681 13.52 -3.69 20.90
C PHE A 681 13.54 -2.86 19.62
N TYR A 682 13.10 -3.44 18.50
CA TYR A 682 13.02 -2.74 17.21
C TYR A 682 12.12 -1.50 17.29
N PHE A 683 10.89 -1.64 17.78
CA PHE A 683 9.94 -0.51 17.83
C PHE A 683 10.40 0.61 18.78
N LYS A 684 10.93 0.23 19.95
CA LYS A 684 11.38 1.20 20.97
C LYS A 684 12.66 1.94 20.55
N PHE A 685 13.68 1.22 20.10
CA PHE A 685 15.02 1.81 19.92
C PHE A 685 15.38 2.16 18.47
N VAL A 686 14.84 1.46 17.48
CA VAL A 686 15.19 1.67 16.05
C VAL A 686 14.11 2.47 15.34
N PHE A 687 12.88 1.96 15.31
CA PHE A 687 11.75 2.55 14.57
C PHE A 687 11.48 4.01 14.97
N THR A 688 11.41 4.27 16.28
CA THR A 688 11.13 5.61 16.83
C THR A 688 12.18 6.62 16.39
N LYS A 689 13.47 6.26 16.42
CA LYS A 689 14.58 7.16 16.05
C LYS A 689 14.60 7.44 14.55
N ILE A 690 14.50 6.40 13.72
CA ILE A 690 14.45 6.54 12.25
C ILE A 690 13.31 7.48 11.85
N THR A 691 12.13 7.24 12.43
CA THR A 691 10.92 7.99 12.11
C THR A 691 11.03 9.48 12.49
N LYS A 692 11.55 9.78 13.69
CA LYS A 692 11.76 11.17 14.14
C LYS A 692 12.79 11.89 13.28
N ASP A 693 13.95 11.26 13.02
CA ASP A 693 15.04 11.89 12.29
C ASP A 693 14.70 12.13 10.81
N MET A 694 14.05 11.18 10.11
CA MET A 694 13.64 11.38 8.71
C MET A 694 12.65 12.54 8.57
N HIS A 695 11.65 12.62 9.44
CA HIS A 695 10.71 13.74 9.45
C HIS A 695 11.40 15.06 9.80
N GLY A 696 12.26 15.06 10.83
CA GLY A 696 12.99 16.26 11.29
C GLY A 696 14.00 16.79 10.27
N ARG A 697 14.64 15.92 9.47
CA ARG A 697 15.51 16.36 8.34
C ARG A 697 14.70 17.05 7.25
N LEU A 698 13.55 16.48 6.87
CA LEU A 698 12.65 17.08 5.88
C LEU A 698 12.10 18.42 6.38
N LEU A 699 11.70 18.48 7.65
CA LEU A 699 11.19 19.70 8.28
C LEU A 699 12.25 20.80 8.33
N ARG A 700 13.46 20.49 8.80
CA ARG A 700 14.57 21.46 8.82
C ARG A 700 14.93 21.97 7.43
N ALA A 701 15.02 21.08 6.43
CA ALA A 701 15.31 21.49 5.05
C ALA A 701 14.21 22.38 4.46
N THR A 702 12.94 22.10 4.79
CA THR A 702 11.80 22.91 4.30
C THR A 702 11.74 24.27 5.01
N MET A 703 11.84 24.31 6.34
CA MET A 703 11.78 25.56 7.11
C MET A 703 13.02 26.43 6.88
N GLY A 704 14.19 25.82 6.63
CA GLY A 704 15.44 26.50 6.31
C GLY A 704 15.59 26.90 4.84
N ALA A 705 14.66 26.53 3.95
CA ALA A 705 14.75 26.86 2.53
C ALA A 705 14.66 28.37 2.25
N THR A 706 15.27 28.87 1.18
CA THR A 706 15.18 30.31 0.86
C THR A 706 13.73 30.74 0.55
N PRO A 707 13.31 31.98 0.90
CA PRO A 707 11.97 32.48 0.57
C PRO A 707 11.65 32.42 -0.93
N GLN A 708 12.67 32.58 -1.77
CA GLN A 708 12.57 32.48 -3.22
C GLN A 708 12.22 31.06 -3.69
N TYR A 709 12.78 30.03 -3.07
CA TYR A 709 12.42 28.65 -3.36
C TYR A 709 10.93 28.39 -3.09
N HIS A 710 10.40 28.92 -1.97
CA HIS A 710 8.98 28.79 -1.65
C HIS A 710 8.06 29.55 -2.62
N ASN A 711 8.50 30.66 -3.21
CA ASN A 711 7.71 31.37 -4.23
C ASN A 711 7.65 30.61 -5.56
N ASN A 712 8.71 29.87 -5.89
CA ASN A 712 8.83 29.15 -7.15
C ASN A 712 8.30 27.70 -7.09
N THR A 713 8.18 27.14 -5.89
CA THR A 713 7.79 25.73 -5.67
C THR A 713 6.34 25.63 -5.26
N ASP A 714 5.60 24.71 -5.88
CA ASP A 714 4.22 24.42 -5.50
C ASP A 714 4.13 23.82 -4.08
N SER A 715 3.30 24.43 -3.23
CA SER A 715 2.99 23.94 -1.89
C SER A 715 2.46 22.50 -1.88
N GLY A 716 1.78 22.07 -2.94
CA GLY A 716 1.30 20.70 -3.12
C GLY A 716 2.43 19.67 -3.21
N VAL A 717 3.54 20.01 -3.87
CA VAL A 717 4.73 19.15 -3.97
C VAL A 717 5.37 18.95 -2.59
N LEU A 718 5.48 20.03 -1.80
CA LEU A 718 6.00 19.97 -0.44
C LEU A 718 5.07 19.16 0.47
N LEU A 719 3.76 19.39 0.37
CA LEU A 719 2.76 18.66 1.13
C LEU A 719 2.81 17.16 0.82
N ASN A 720 2.99 16.80 -0.45
CA ASN A 720 3.08 15.40 -0.86
C ASN A 720 4.29 14.69 -0.21
N ARG A 721 5.43 15.38 -0.04
CA ARG A 721 6.60 14.84 0.66
C ARG A 721 6.29 14.58 2.15
N PHE A 722 5.62 15.50 2.85
CA PHE A 722 5.24 15.35 4.26
C PHE A 722 4.09 14.35 4.52
N GLY A 723 3.22 14.18 3.53
CA GLY A 723 2.10 13.25 3.55
C GLY A 723 2.51 11.87 3.05
N GLN A 724 2.65 11.71 1.74
CA GLN A 724 2.83 10.42 1.06
C GLN A 724 4.23 9.83 1.30
N ASP A 725 5.31 10.58 1.07
CA ASP A 725 6.67 10.03 1.15
C ASP A 725 7.06 9.65 2.59
N ILE A 726 6.81 10.53 3.57
CA ILE A 726 7.03 10.21 4.99
C ILE A 726 6.14 9.04 5.44
N SER A 727 4.89 8.96 4.98
CA SER A 727 4.01 7.83 5.27
C SER A 727 4.57 6.53 4.67
N LEU A 728 5.07 6.53 3.43
CA LEU A 728 5.69 5.35 2.81
C LEU A 728 6.93 4.89 3.59
N ILE A 729 7.80 5.83 3.98
CA ILE A 729 9.01 5.54 4.76
C ILE A 729 8.65 4.94 6.12
N THR A 730 7.68 5.53 6.82
CA THR A 730 7.40 5.19 8.22
C THR A 730 6.43 4.01 8.37
N ARG A 731 5.43 3.88 7.49
CA ARG A 731 4.43 2.80 7.58
C ARG A 731 4.79 1.57 6.77
N ARG A 732 5.57 1.71 5.69
CA ARG A 732 5.89 0.59 4.79
C ARG A 732 7.36 0.20 4.87
N LEU A 733 8.28 1.11 4.57
CA LEU A 733 9.72 0.79 4.50
C LEU A 733 10.27 0.29 5.85
N ALA A 734 9.90 0.94 6.96
CA ALA A 734 10.35 0.54 8.29
C ALA A 734 9.87 -0.88 8.66
N LEU A 735 8.62 -1.25 8.39
CA LEU A 735 8.15 -2.61 8.66
C LEU A 735 8.82 -3.65 7.74
N LEU A 736 8.98 -3.32 6.46
CA LEU A 736 9.62 -4.21 5.48
C LEU A 736 11.07 -4.53 5.85
N ILE A 737 11.84 -3.57 6.36
CA ILE A 737 13.25 -3.82 6.71
C ILE A 737 13.38 -4.74 7.93
N ASN A 738 12.44 -4.66 8.88
CA ASN A 738 12.38 -5.58 10.02
C ASN A 738 12.04 -7.01 9.58
N GLN A 739 11.01 -7.15 8.74
CA GLN A 739 10.60 -8.45 8.19
C GLN A 739 11.71 -9.07 7.32
N LEU A 740 12.36 -8.27 6.47
CA LEU A 740 13.43 -8.75 5.62
C LEU A 740 14.62 -9.28 6.44
N LEU A 741 15.03 -8.58 7.50
CA LEU A 741 16.16 -9.02 8.32
C LEU A 741 15.86 -10.36 9.00
N PHE A 742 14.66 -10.51 9.55
CA PHE A 742 14.23 -11.78 10.14
C PHE A 742 14.25 -12.92 9.11
N VAL A 743 13.67 -12.69 7.92
CA VAL A 743 13.61 -13.67 6.83
C VAL A 743 15.02 -14.02 6.30
N VAL A 744 15.95 -13.06 6.26
CA VAL A 744 17.36 -13.35 5.91
C VAL A 744 17.97 -14.35 6.90
N PHE A 745 17.76 -14.17 8.21
CA PHE A 745 18.31 -15.12 9.18
C PHE A 745 17.64 -16.49 9.12
N THR A 746 16.32 -16.55 8.95
CA THR A 746 15.62 -17.83 8.85
C THR A 746 16.00 -18.60 7.58
N THR A 747 16.14 -17.94 6.43
CA THR A 747 16.64 -18.58 5.20
C THR A 747 18.07 -19.10 5.35
N LEU A 748 18.97 -18.37 6.01
CA LEU A 748 20.33 -18.83 6.29
C LEU A 748 20.35 -20.05 7.22
N LEU A 749 19.48 -20.08 8.24
CA LEU A 749 19.33 -21.20 9.16
C LEU A 749 18.74 -22.44 8.46
N GLU A 750 17.75 -22.27 7.59
CA GLU A 750 17.20 -23.34 6.75
C GLU A 750 18.28 -23.97 5.87
N ILE A 751 19.08 -23.15 5.19
CA ILE A 751 20.20 -23.60 4.36
C ILE A 751 21.23 -24.37 5.20
N ALA A 752 21.59 -23.83 6.37
CA ALA A 752 22.53 -24.48 7.30
C ALA A 752 22.01 -25.83 7.82
N LEU A 753 20.70 -25.93 8.04
CA LEU A 753 20.06 -27.16 8.51
C LEU A 753 20.02 -28.23 7.44
N VAL A 754 19.70 -27.86 6.19
CA VAL A 754 19.84 -28.76 5.03
C VAL A 754 21.29 -29.21 4.87
N ALA A 755 22.27 -28.32 5.10
CA ALA A 755 23.69 -28.64 5.06
C ALA A 755 24.10 -29.70 6.11
N SER A 756 23.52 -29.61 7.30
CA SER A 756 23.75 -30.56 8.42
C SER A 756 23.14 -31.95 8.19
N GLY A 757 22.24 -32.09 7.22
CA GLY A 757 21.52 -33.34 6.94
C GLY A 757 22.39 -34.41 6.28
N SER A 758 23.32 -34.02 5.40
CA SER A 758 24.25 -34.95 4.73
C SER A 758 25.52 -34.24 4.25
N ALA A 759 26.68 -34.90 4.28
CA ALA A 759 27.94 -34.32 3.77
C ALA A 759 27.89 -33.95 2.27
N TYR A 760 26.97 -34.57 1.51
CA TYR A 760 26.78 -34.36 0.07
C TYR A 760 25.74 -33.27 -0.27
N SER A 761 25.19 -32.59 0.73
CA SER A 761 24.23 -31.48 0.55
C SER A 761 24.87 -30.18 0.07
N VAL A 762 26.20 -30.01 0.24
CA VAL A 762 26.91 -28.76 -0.09
C VAL A 762 26.84 -28.39 -1.58
N PRO A 763 27.10 -29.30 -2.56
CA PRO A 763 26.95 -28.99 -3.97
C PRO A 763 25.49 -28.67 -4.37
N MET A 764 24.53 -29.34 -3.74
CA MET A 764 23.10 -29.07 -3.95
C MET A 764 22.74 -27.66 -3.49
N ILE A 765 23.21 -27.24 -2.32
CA ILE A 765 22.99 -25.87 -1.80
C ILE A 765 23.63 -24.83 -2.72
N LEU A 766 24.85 -25.08 -3.20
CA LEU A 766 25.50 -24.15 -4.15
C LEU A 766 24.66 -24.00 -5.43
N CYS A 767 24.11 -25.10 -5.95
CA CYS A 767 23.20 -25.07 -7.10
C CYS A 767 21.93 -24.26 -6.81
N ILE A 768 21.29 -24.49 -5.65
CA ILE A 768 20.09 -23.74 -5.22
C ILE A 768 20.39 -22.24 -5.12
N VAL A 769 21.52 -21.86 -4.52
CA VAL A 769 21.93 -20.45 -4.41
C VAL A 769 22.16 -19.82 -5.79
N VAL A 770 22.84 -20.52 -6.71
CA VAL A 770 23.05 -20.04 -8.08
C VAL A 770 21.72 -19.84 -8.81
N VAL A 771 20.78 -20.77 -8.67
CA VAL A 771 19.44 -20.68 -9.27
C VAL A 771 18.66 -19.50 -8.67
N LEU A 772 18.65 -19.33 -7.35
CA LEU A 772 17.98 -18.21 -6.68
C LEU A 772 18.57 -16.86 -7.08
N CYS A 773 19.90 -16.74 -7.14
CA CYS A 773 20.59 -15.53 -7.62
C CYS A 773 20.21 -15.21 -9.07
N SER A 774 20.11 -16.24 -9.92
CA SER A 774 19.70 -16.08 -11.33
C SER A 774 18.25 -15.59 -11.43
N ILE A 775 17.32 -16.25 -10.71
CA ILE A 775 15.91 -15.86 -10.64
C ILE A 775 15.78 -14.42 -10.16
N GLN A 776 16.47 -14.07 -9.07
CA GLN A 776 16.48 -12.71 -8.51
C GLN A 776 16.92 -11.69 -9.56
N PHE A 777 18.01 -11.95 -10.28
CA PHE A 777 18.56 -11.03 -11.27
C PHE A 777 17.58 -10.75 -12.43
N PHE A 778 16.89 -11.77 -12.93
CA PHE A 778 15.89 -11.60 -14.00
C PHE A 778 14.58 -10.99 -13.50
N TYR A 779 14.14 -11.35 -12.30
CA TYR A 779 12.86 -10.92 -11.73
C TYR A 779 12.87 -9.46 -11.28
N LEU A 780 13.92 -9.04 -10.55
CA LEU A 780 13.95 -7.78 -9.81
C LEU A 780 13.70 -6.56 -10.70
N ARG A 781 14.45 -6.46 -11.82
CA ARG A 781 14.37 -5.32 -12.74
C ARG A 781 13.00 -5.18 -13.38
N SER A 782 12.44 -6.29 -13.85
CA SER A 782 11.14 -6.32 -14.52
C SER A 782 9.99 -6.05 -13.55
N SER A 783 10.02 -6.65 -12.36
CA SER A 783 9.03 -6.43 -11.30
C SER A 783 9.02 -4.96 -10.82
N ARG A 784 10.19 -4.35 -10.66
CA ARG A 784 10.33 -2.93 -10.26
C ARG A 784 9.69 -1.98 -11.26
N GLN A 785 10.02 -2.14 -12.54
CA GLN A 785 9.44 -1.31 -13.61
C GLN A 785 7.92 -1.46 -13.67
N LEU A 786 7.41 -2.69 -13.57
CA LEU A 786 5.98 -2.94 -13.66
C LEU A 786 5.18 -2.38 -12.49
N ARG A 787 5.75 -2.45 -11.27
CA ARG A 787 5.16 -1.81 -10.08
C ARG A 787 5.15 -0.29 -10.18
N GLN A 788 6.18 0.31 -10.78
CA GLN A 788 6.17 1.75 -11.05
C GLN A 788 5.06 2.12 -12.06
N LEU A 789 4.93 1.37 -13.15
CA LEU A 789 3.85 1.58 -14.13
C LEU A 789 2.46 1.37 -13.53
N GLU A 790 2.30 0.44 -12.59
CA GLU A 790 1.04 0.23 -11.85
C GLU A 790 0.67 1.46 -11.01
N LEU A 791 1.64 2.05 -10.30
CA LEU A 791 1.42 3.28 -9.53
C LEU A 791 1.08 4.47 -10.44
N GLU A 792 1.82 4.64 -11.54
CA GLU A 792 1.60 5.75 -12.49
C GLU A 792 0.24 5.66 -13.20
N SER A 793 -0.14 4.46 -13.66
CA SER A 793 -1.41 4.24 -14.34
C SER A 793 -2.62 4.34 -13.40
N SER A 794 -2.48 3.91 -12.13
CA SER A 794 -3.53 4.06 -11.12
C SER A 794 -3.73 5.51 -10.68
N ALA A 795 -2.65 6.31 -10.61
CA ALA A 795 -2.75 7.73 -10.30
C ALA A 795 -3.63 8.49 -11.31
N ALA A 796 -3.46 8.21 -12.61
CA ALA A 796 -4.29 8.81 -13.65
C ALA A 796 -5.79 8.43 -13.53
N LEU A 797 -6.08 7.22 -13.06
CA LEU A 797 -7.45 6.77 -12.79
C LEU A 797 -8.05 7.54 -11.60
N PHE A 798 -7.30 7.71 -10.51
CA PHE A 798 -7.73 8.51 -9.35
C PHE A 798 -8.00 9.97 -9.71
N THR A 799 -7.11 10.59 -10.50
CA THR A 799 -7.30 11.96 -10.97
C THR A 799 -8.62 12.12 -11.75
N GLN A 800 -8.94 11.18 -12.65
CA GLN A 800 -10.21 11.23 -13.38
C GLN A 800 -11.43 11.10 -12.47
N PHE A 801 -11.35 10.27 -11.42
CA PHE A 801 -12.43 10.17 -10.43
C PHE A 801 -12.62 11.48 -9.66
N THR A 802 -11.54 12.11 -9.21
CA THR A 802 -11.59 13.41 -8.52
C THR A 802 -12.17 14.49 -9.43
N GLU A 803 -11.65 14.63 -10.66
CA GLU A 803 -12.18 15.60 -11.65
C GLU A 803 -13.66 15.37 -11.96
N ALA A 804 -14.09 14.11 -12.08
CA ALA A 804 -15.48 13.78 -12.34
C ALA A 804 -16.39 14.03 -11.12
N THR A 805 -15.86 13.90 -9.91
CA THR A 805 -16.58 14.20 -8.66
C THR A 805 -16.78 15.71 -8.51
N ASP A 806 -15.70 16.48 -8.67
CA ASP A 806 -15.72 17.93 -8.56
C ASP A 806 -16.54 18.58 -9.69
N GLY A 807 -16.47 18.02 -10.90
CA GLY A 807 -17.13 18.53 -12.10
C GLY A 807 -18.48 17.89 -12.43
N ILE A 808 -19.11 17.12 -11.52
CA ILE A 808 -20.25 16.26 -11.87
C ILE A 808 -21.45 17.04 -12.43
N GLN A 809 -21.70 18.24 -11.93
CA GLN A 809 -22.81 19.09 -12.40
C GLN A 809 -22.60 19.51 -13.85
N HIS A 810 -21.36 19.84 -14.22
CA HIS A 810 -21.00 20.18 -15.60
C HIS A 810 -21.11 18.97 -16.53
N ILE A 811 -20.61 17.81 -16.10
CA ILE A 811 -20.68 16.59 -16.91
C ILE A 811 -22.12 16.25 -17.27
N ARG A 812 -23.06 16.41 -16.32
CA ARG A 812 -24.49 16.19 -16.56
C ARG A 812 -25.15 17.29 -17.37
N SER A 813 -24.84 18.56 -17.11
CA SER A 813 -25.44 19.67 -17.84
C SER A 813 -25.09 19.64 -19.33
N PHE A 814 -23.90 19.12 -19.68
CA PHE A 814 -23.46 18.94 -21.06
C PHE A 814 -23.84 17.58 -21.67
N GLY A 815 -24.42 16.64 -20.92
CA GLY A 815 -24.73 15.29 -21.41
C GLY A 815 -23.49 14.45 -21.76
N TRP A 816 -22.38 14.68 -21.06
CA TRP A 816 -21.08 14.06 -21.33
C TRP A 816 -20.82 12.76 -20.55
N GLU A 817 -21.83 12.21 -19.87
CA GLU A 817 -21.67 11.04 -18.99
C GLU A 817 -21.07 9.84 -19.74
N GLU A 818 -21.56 9.58 -20.95
CA GLU A 818 -21.12 8.46 -21.80
C GLU A 818 -19.66 8.64 -22.26
N ALA A 819 -19.29 9.86 -22.66
CA ALA A 819 -17.92 10.17 -23.08
C ALA A 819 -16.94 9.99 -21.91
N PHE A 820 -17.31 10.45 -20.71
CA PHE A 820 -16.52 10.26 -19.50
C PHE A 820 -16.45 8.78 -19.07
N ARG A 821 -17.52 8.01 -19.26
CA ARG A 821 -17.55 6.57 -18.98
C ARG A 821 -16.64 5.77 -19.93
N ARG A 822 -16.64 6.08 -21.24
CA ARG A 822 -15.68 5.46 -22.18
C ARG A 822 -14.23 5.81 -21.85
N ARG A 823 -13.99 7.05 -21.42
CA ARG A 823 -12.66 7.46 -20.94
C ARG A 823 -12.24 6.66 -19.71
N LEU A 824 -13.18 6.40 -18.79
CA LEU A 824 -12.95 5.55 -17.63
C LEU A 824 -12.59 4.12 -18.05
N TYR A 825 -13.34 3.49 -18.97
CA TYR A 825 -13.02 2.14 -19.46
C TYR A 825 -11.58 2.06 -19.98
N ALA A 826 -11.18 3.02 -20.81
CA ALA A 826 -9.83 3.07 -21.35
C ALA A 826 -8.75 3.24 -20.25
N ARG A 827 -8.98 4.11 -19.26
CA ARG A 827 -8.03 4.32 -18.14
C ARG A 827 -7.97 3.12 -17.20
N LEU A 828 -9.11 2.51 -16.89
CA LEU A 828 -9.23 1.34 -16.04
C LEU A 828 -8.53 0.14 -16.68
N ASP A 829 -8.83 -0.17 -17.94
CA ASP A 829 -8.18 -1.27 -18.67
C ASP A 829 -6.67 -1.04 -18.77
N ARG A 830 -6.24 0.22 -19.02
CA ARG A 830 -4.82 0.60 -19.02
C ARG A 830 -4.14 0.40 -17.66
N SER A 831 -4.84 0.66 -16.55
CA SER A 831 -4.34 0.45 -15.19
C SER A 831 -4.31 -1.02 -14.76
N GLN A 832 -5.21 -1.85 -15.30
CA GLN A 832 -5.27 -3.28 -14.98
C GLN A 832 -4.11 -4.06 -15.59
N LYS A 833 -3.60 -3.65 -16.76
CA LYS A 833 -2.47 -4.32 -17.45
C LYS A 833 -1.25 -4.53 -16.55
N PRO A 834 -0.60 -3.48 -16.00
CA PRO A 834 0.60 -3.66 -15.18
C PRO A 834 0.29 -4.42 -13.88
N ARG A 835 -0.88 -4.21 -13.28
CA ARG A 835 -1.28 -4.89 -12.05
C ARG A 835 -1.44 -6.41 -12.25
N TYR A 836 -2.16 -6.81 -13.30
CA TYR A 836 -2.36 -8.22 -13.64
C TYR A 836 -1.04 -8.92 -13.99
N LEU A 837 -0.21 -8.28 -14.82
CA LEU A 837 1.11 -8.81 -15.18
C LEU A 837 2.03 -8.92 -13.95
N LEU A 838 1.87 -8.04 -12.95
CA LEU A 838 2.65 -8.12 -11.71
C LEU A 838 2.27 -9.34 -10.87
N TYR A 839 0.96 -9.67 -10.76
CA TYR A 839 0.52 -10.92 -10.14
C TYR A 839 1.08 -12.14 -10.87
N CYS A 840 1.06 -12.10 -12.21
CA CYS A 840 1.57 -13.17 -13.06
C CYS A 840 3.08 -13.39 -12.88
N ILE A 841 3.88 -12.32 -12.85
CA ILE A 841 5.33 -12.37 -12.59
C ILE A 841 5.63 -12.87 -11.17
N GLN A 842 4.84 -12.46 -10.17
CA GLN A 842 4.96 -12.97 -8.80
C GLN A 842 4.67 -14.47 -8.71
N ARG A 843 3.68 -14.98 -9.47
CA ARG A 843 3.40 -16.42 -9.52
C ARG A 843 4.49 -17.20 -10.23
N TRP A 844 5.05 -16.67 -11.31
CA TRP A 844 6.22 -17.25 -11.96
C TRP A 844 7.40 -17.41 -10.99
N LEU A 845 7.61 -16.42 -10.10
CA LEU A 845 8.62 -16.51 -9.04
C LEU A 845 8.32 -17.65 -8.07
N THR A 846 7.10 -17.73 -7.52
CA THR A 846 6.67 -18.79 -6.59
C THR A 846 6.80 -20.18 -7.21
N LEU A 847 6.37 -20.34 -8.46
CA LEU A 847 6.51 -21.59 -9.19
C LEU A 847 7.99 -21.98 -9.36
N SER A 848 8.85 -21.02 -9.71
CA SER A 848 10.28 -21.29 -9.93
C SER A 848 10.98 -21.73 -8.64
N THR A 849 10.63 -21.14 -7.49
CA THR A 849 11.15 -21.58 -6.18
C THR A 849 10.56 -22.91 -5.73
N ASP A 850 9.26 -23.16 -5.99
CA ASP A 850 8.60 -24.43 -5.67
C ASP A 850 9.23 -25.58 -6.48
N ILE A 851 9.49 -25.37 -7.77
CA ILE A 851 10.20 -26.34 -8.62
C ILE A 851 11.63 -26.59 -8.12
N THR A 852 12.34 -25.53 -7.70
CA THR A 852 13.70 -25.67 -7.15
C THR A 852 13.69 -26.52 -5.88
N SER A 853 12.72 -26.29 -4.98
CA SER A 853 12.54 -27.10 -3.77
C SER A 853 12.11 -28.55 -4.08
N ALA A 854 11.23 -28.74 -5.07
CA ALA A 854 10.82 -30.07 -5.52
C ALA A 854 12.02 -30.89 -6.03
N VAL A 855 12.87 -30.29 -6.88
CA VAL A 855 14.10 -30.92 -7.37
C VAL A 855 15.05 -31.25 -6.22
N ALA A 856 15.25 -30.31 -5.28
CA ALA A 856 16.09 -30.55 -4.11
C ALA A 856 15.56 -31.73 -3.26
N THR A 857 14.24 -31.83 -3.07
CA THR A 857 13.62 -32.92 -2.30
C THR A 857 13.85 -34.28 -2.97
N VAL A 858 13.68 -34.36 -4.29
CA VAL A 858 13.94 -35.58 -5.06
C VAL A 858 15.41 -36.00 -4.97
N VAL A 859 16.34 -35.04 -5.03
CA VAL A 859 17.77 -35.30 -4.86
C VAL A 859 18.07 -35.83 -3.46
N ILE A 860 17.49 -35.24 -2.41
CA ILE A 860 17.66 -35.74 -1.03
C ILE A 860 17.12 -37.17 -0.88
N ILE A 861 15.90 -37.47 -1.38
CA ILE A 861 15.33 -38.82 -1.32
C ILE A 861 16.23 -39.82 -2.08
N THR A 862 16.77 -39.41 -3.23
CA THR A 862 17.68 -40.25 -4.02
C THR A 862 18.96 -40.56 -3.24
N ILE A 863 19.60 -39.55 -2.65
CA ILE A 863 20.81 -39.73 -1.85
C ILE A 863 20.51 -40.61 -0.62
N ALA A 864 19.43 -40.33 0.10
CA ALA A 864 19.05 -41.06 1.30
C ALA A 864 18.76 -42.55 1.05
N THR A 865 18.18 -42.88 -0.11
CA THR A 865 17.80 -44.27 -0.42
C THR A 865 18.89 -45.06 -1.16
N LYS A 866 19.73 -44.41 -1.97
CA LYS A 866 20.79 -45.08 -2.77
C LYS A 866 22.13 -45.19 -2.06
N LEU A 867 22.38 -44.36 -1.04
CA LEU A 867 23.62 -44.37 -0.25
C LEU A 867 23.35 -44.71 1.23
N PRO A 868 22.86 -45.94 1.53
CA PRO A 868 22.55 -46.34 2.90
C PRO A 868 23.79 -46.32 3.80
N GLY A 869 23.64 -45.82 5.04
CA GLY A 869 24.69 -45.83 6.06
C GLY A 869 25.56 -44.54 6.18
N LYS A 870 25.43 -43.59 5.25
CA LYS A 870 26.13 -42.28 5.34
C LYS A 870 25.28 -41.16 5.95
N THR A 871 24.01 -41.41 6.20
CA THR A 871 23.03 -40.42 6.69
C THR A 871 22.15 -41.04 7.78
N THR A 872 21.92 -40.31 8.87
CA THR A 872 20.96 -40.70 9.92
C THR A 872 19.53 -40.48 9.42
N ASP A 873 18.62 -41.39 9.74
CA ASP A 873 17.18 -41.31 9.45
C ASP A 873 16.55 -39.99 9.93
N ALA A 874 16.85 -39.56 11.16
CA ALA A 874 16.40 -38.29 11.72
C ALA A 874 16.94 -37.07 10.96
N ALA A 875 18.11 -37.17 10.32
CA ALA A 875 18.71 -36.08 9.56
C ALA A 875 18.04 -35.92 8.18
N VAL A 876 17.71 -37.04 7.52
CA VAL A 876 16.95 -37.05 6.25
C VAL A 876 15.55 -36.49 6.46
N GLY A 877 14.85 -36.93 7.51
CA GLY A 877 13.50 -36.45 7.82
C GLY A 877 13.49 -34.94 8.11
N LEU A 878 14.47 -34.44 8.85
CA LEU A 878 14.61 -33.01 9.14
C LEU A 878 14.91 -32.18 7.88
N ALA A 879 15.80 -32.66 7.00
CA ALA A 879 16.12 -31.96 5.76
C ALA A 879 14.92 -31.88 4.81
N MET A 880 14.13 -32.95 4.70
CA MET A 880 12.88 -32.94 3.94
C MET A 880 11.86 -31.96 4.54
N LEU A 881 11.72 -31.92 5.87
CA LEU A 881 10.84 -30.97 6.55
C LEU A 881 11.24 -29.51 6.25
N SER A 882 12.53 -29.20 6.27
CA SER A 882 13.03 -27.85 5.96
C SER A 882 12.83 -27.47 4.49
N LEU A 883 13.00 -28.40 3.55
CA LEU A 883 12.74 -28.12 2.13
C LEU A 883 11.28 -27.77 1.83
N ILE A 884 10.33 -28.35 2.57
CA ILE A 884 8.91 -28.01 2.45
C ILE A 884 8.69 -26.52 2.78
N GLY A 885 9.36 -25.98 3.81
CA GLY A 885 9.29 -24.56 4.18
C GLY A 885 10.09 -23.63 3.27
N PHE A 886 11.24 -24.09 2.77
CA PHE A 886 12.23 -23.28 2.05
C PHE A 886 11.66 -22.49 0.87
N SER A 887 10.80 -23.08 0.05
CA SER A 887 10.24 -22.38 -1.11
C SER A 887 9.43 -21.13 -0.70
N THR A 888 8.65 -21.25 0.37
CA THR A 888 7.82 -20.16 0.90
C THR A 888 8.71 -19.06 1.49
N THR A 889 9.72 -19.44 2.27
CA THR A 889 10.68 -18.50 2.86
C THR A 889 11.49 -17.78 1.77
N ALA A 890 11.96 -18.49 0.75
CA ALA A 890 12.70 -17.93 -0.39
C ALA A 890 11.85 -16.99 -1.26
N THR A 891 10.59 -17.37 -1.55
CA THR A 891 9.64 -16.48 -2.25
C THR A 891 9.42 -15.19 -1.47
N THR A 892 9.15 -15.32 -0.17
CA THR A 892 8.87 -14.20 0.74
C THR A 892 10.08 -13.28 0.85
N PHE A 893 11.29 -13.84 0.95
CA PHE A 893 12.54 -13.10 0.92
C PHE A 893 12.66 -12.20 -0.33
N ILE A 894 12.48 -12.79 -1.53
CA ILE A 894 12.60 -12.06 -2.80
C ILE A 894 11.51 -10.99 -2.91
N GLN A 895 10.28 -11.28 -2.45
CA GLN A 895 9.17 -10.32 -2.46
C GLN A 895 9.39 -9.14 -1.51
N TYR A 896 9.87 -9.39 -0.28
CA TYR A 896 10.22 -8.33 0.67
C TYR A 896 11.39 -7.49 0.16
N TRP A 897 12.42 -8.12 -0.39
CA TRP A 897 13.55 -7.41 -1.00
C TRP A 897 13.08 -6.47 -2.13
N THR A 898 12.28 -6.98 -3.06
CA THR A 898 11.78 -6.18 -4.19
C THR A 898 10.87 -5.04 -3.73
N SER A 899 10.07 -5.27 -2.69
CA SER A 899 9.18 -4.26 -2.10
C SER A 899 9.96 -3.19 -1.32
N LEU A 900 11.06 -3.58 -0.67
CA LEU A 900 12.01 -2.68 0.00
C LEU A 900 12.63 -1.73 -1.02
N GLU A 901 13.14 -2.25 -2.13
CA GLU A 901 13.76 -1.44 -3.18
C GLU A 901 12.78 -0.42 -3.79
N THR A 902 11.54 -0.83 -4.02
CA THR A 902 10.50 0.11 -4.51
C THR A 902 10.22 1.22 -3.48
N SER A 903 10.13 0.85 -2.20
CA SER A 903 9.85 1.80 -1.11
C SER A 903 11.03 2.76 -0.84
N LEU A 904 12.25 2.35 -1.20
CA LEU A 904 13.46 3.18 -1.10
C LEU A 904 13.41 4.41 -2.01
N GLY A 905 12.58 4.41 -3.05
CA GLY A 905 12.36 5.58 -3.91
C GLY A 905 11.89 6.83 -3.15
N ALA A 906 11.07 6.68 -2.10
CA ALA A 906 10.70 7.81 -1.25
C ALA A 906 11.88 8.37 -0.45
N VAL A 907 12.77 7.49 0.06
CA VAL A 907 14.01 7.93 0.73
C VAL A 907 14.91 8.70 -0.24
N ARG A 908 15.02 8.24 -1.49
CA ARG A 908 15.77 8.95 -2.53
C ARG A 908 15.22 10.35 -2.76
N ARG A 909 13.90 10.50 -2.94
CA ARG A 909 13.24 11.80 -3.11
C ARG A 909 13.46 12.74 -1.92
N VAL A 910 13.33 12.22 -0.69
CA VAL A 910 13.58 13.00 0.53
C VAL A 910 15.05 13.40 0.65
N LYS A 911 16.00 12.49 0.39
CA LYS A 911 17.44 12.77 0.43
C LYS A 911 17.82 13.82 -0.62
N GLN A 912 17.36 13.67 -1.86
CA GLN A 912 17.60 14.64 -2.94
C GLN A 912 17.03 16.02 -2.59
N PHE A 913 15.83 16.08 -2.02
CA PHE A 913 15.26 17.32 -1.54
C PHE A 913 16.13 17.98 -0.46
N VAL A 914 16.54 17.22 0.55
CA VAL A 914 17.39 17.74 1.63
C VAL A 914 18.73 18.27 1.11
N ILE A 915 19.32 17.65 0.08
CA ILE A 915 20.59 18.06 -0.52
C ILE A 915 20.42 19.26 -1.46
N ASN A 916 19.40 19.24 -2.33
CA ASN A 916 19.24 20.20 -3.42
C ASN A 916 18.50 21.47 -3.00
N THR A 917 17.75 21.45 -1.89
CA THR A 917 16.98 22.62 -1.44
C THR A 917 17.92 23.71 -0.93
N PRO A 918 17.91 24.92 -1.53
CA PRO A 918 18.78 26.01 -1.13
C PRO A 918 18.44 26.45 0.30
N GLN A 919 19.40 26.37 1.21
CA GLN A 919 19.23 26.75 2.61
C GLN A 919 19.64 28.21 2.85
N GLU A 920 18.92 28.91 3.73
CA GLU A 920 19.37 30.18 4.30
C GLU A 920 20.64 29.92 5.12
N LYS A 921 21.76 30.53 4.73
CA LYS A 921 23.03 30.47 5.47
C LYS A 921 23.26 31.79 6.21
N ASP A 922 23.66 31.68 7.47
CA ASP A 922 24.16 32.79 8.27
C ASP A 922 25.69 32.79 8.23
N ASP A 923 26.30 33.97 8.08
CA ASP A 923 27.76 34.11 8.14
C ASP A 923 28.21 33.99 9.61
N VAL A 924 29.12 33.05 9.88
CA VAL A 924 29.60 32.70 11.23
C VAL A 924 30.54 33.79 11.77
N SER A 925 29.98 34.95 12.13
CA SER A 925 30.75 36.03 12.78
C SER A 925 29.84 36.95 13.61
N SER A 926 29.20 36.41 14.65
CA SER A 926 28.50 37.23 15.65
C SER A 926 29.45 37.54 16.81
N GLY A 927 29.90 38.80 16.90
CA GLY A 927 30.33 39.36 18.19
C GLY A 927 29.14 39.42 19.17
N PRO A 928 29.35 39.64 20.47
CA PRO A 928 28.27 39.70 21.44
C PRO A 928 27.30 40.83 21.09
N LEU A 929 26.05 40.46 20.79
CA LEU A 929 24.95 41.41 20.59
C LEU A 929 24.54 42.02 21.94
N PRO A 930 24.19 43.32 21.99
CA PRO A 930 23.58 43.92 23.18
C PRO A 930 22.29 43.20 23.58
N VAL A 931 22.02 43.07 24.88
CA VAL A 931 20.82 42.38 25.43
C VAL A 931 19.51 43.02 24.91
N VAL A 932 19.53 44.33 24.67
CA VAL A 932 18.41 45.12 24.14
C VAL A 932 18.85 45.76 22.82
N TRP A 933 18.58 45.07 21.72
CA TRP A 933 18.77 45.56 20.35
C TRP A 933 17.56 45.18 19.50
N PRO A 934 17.03 46.08 18.66
CA PRO A 934 17.42 47.48 18.44
C PRO A 934 16.89 48.44 19.52
N SER A 935 17.68 49.45 19.91
CA SER A 935 17.37 50.38 21.01
C SER A 935 16.92 51.76 20.54
N ALA A 936 17.49 52.28 19.45
CA ALA A 936 17.11 53.56 18.86
C ALA A 936 16.18 53.38 17.64
N GLY A 937 16.33 52.28 16.90
CA GLY A 937 15.52 51.97 15.73
C GLY A 937 15.89 52.78 14.49
N THR A 938 17.15 53.20 14.37
CA THR A 938 17.68 53.90 13.19
C THR A 938 18.04 52.87 12.11
N ILE A 939 17.61 53.11 10.87
CA ILE A 939 17.81 52.20 9.73
C ILE A 939 18.55 52.93 8.62
N ASP A 940 19.72 52.41 8.23
CA ASP A 940 20.54 52.97 7.16
C ASP A 940 20.61 51.99 5.98
N PHE A 941 20.22 52.48 4.81
CA PHE A 941 20.41 51.81 3.53
C PHE A 941 21.57 52.49 2.80
N ASN A 942 22.60 51.73 2.42
CA ASN A 942 23.77 52.24 1.69
C ASN A 942 23.94 51.48 0.37
N ALA A 943 23.71 52.18 -0.74
CA ALA A 943 23.83 51.64 -2.10
C ALA A 943 23.10 50.30 -2.30
N LEU A 944 21.92 50.14 -1.68
CA LEU A 944 21.17 48.88 -1.70
C LEU A 944 20.65 48.58 -3.10
N THR A 945 21.03 47.44 -3.66
CA THR A 945 20.47 46.90 -4.90
C THR A 945 19.95 45.49 -4.62
N ALA A 946 18.65 45.26 -4.85
CA ALA A 946 17.99 43.99 -4.52
C ALA A 946 17.55 43.26 -5.80
N THR A 947 17.88 41.97 -5.89
CA THR A 947 17.70 41.16 -7.10
C THR A 947 16.92 39.88 -6.78
N TYR A 948 15.94 39.54 -7.61
CA TYR A 948 15.29 38.22 -7.61
C TYR A 948 15.80 37.39 -8.78
N LYS A 949 16.06 36.10 -8.58
CA LYS A 949 16.30 35.17 -9.70
C LYS A 949 14.96 34.56 -10.12
N THR A 950 14.64 34.64 -11.40
CA THR A 950 13.43 34.01 -11.95
C THR A 950 13.67 32.53 -12.21
N SER A 951 12.61 31.79 -12.56
CA SER A 951 12.67 30.35 -12.88
C SER A 951 13.66 30.05 -14.02
N ASP A 952 13.88 31.02 -14.91
CA ASP A 952 14.77 30.94 -16.08
C ASP A 952 16.20 31.41 -15.75
N GLU A 953 16.57 31.48 -14.47
CA GLU A 953 17.84 32.00 -13.94
C GLU A 953 18.18 33.47 -14.29
N LYS A 954 17.31 34.18 -15.02
CA LYS A 954 17.50 35.62 -15.28
C LYS A 954 17.30 36.42 -13.99
N GLU A 955 18.30 37.23 -13.66
CA GLU A 955 18.27 38.16 -12.53
C GLU A 955 17.41 39.37 -12.87
N HIS A 956 16.37 39.59 -12.07
CA HIS A 956 15.53 40.78 -12.14
C HIS A 956 15.86 41.70 -10.96
N THR A 957 16.47 42.84 -11.27
CA THR A 957 16.76 43.90 -10.30
C THR A 957 15.48 44.64 -9.96
N ALA A 958 15.02 44.48 -8.72
CA ALA A 958 13.79 45.11 -8.22
C ALA A 958 14.04 46.45 -7.52
N ILE A 959 15.24 46.67 -6.98
CA ILE A 959 15.70 47.94 -6.40
C ILE A 959 17.12 48.20 -6.89
N GLU A 960 17.41 49.43 -7.30
CA GLU A 960 18.73 49.84 -7.81
C GLU A 960 19.29 51.02 -7.02
N ASN A 961 20.47 50.82 -6.40
CA ASN A 961 21.29 51.84 -5.74
C ASN A 961 20.54 52.76 -4.74
N LEU A 962 19.75 52.16 -3.84
CA LEU A 962 18.98 52.85 -2.81
C LEU A 962 19.89 53.28 -1.64
N THR A 963 20.00 54.60 -1.40
CA THR A 963 20.73 55.15 -0.24
C THR A 963 19.83 56.10 0.54
N VAL A 964 19.45 55.73 1.77
CA VAL A 964 18.59 56.55 2.64
C VAL A 964 18.77 56.17 4.11
N THR A 965 18.83 57.19 4.99
CA THR A 965 18.86 57.03 6.44
C THR A 965 17.51 57.40 7.05
N LEU A 966 16.91 56.47 7.77
CA LEU A 966 15.65 56.63 8.51
C LEU A 966 15.98 56.77 10.00
N ARG A 967 15.58 57.89 10.61
CA ARG A 967 15.89 58.14 12.03
C ARG A 967 14.96 57.35 12.93
N GLY A 968 15.44 57.00 14.12
CA GLY A 968 14.64 56.37 15.16
C GLY A 968 13.36 57.16 15.51
N LYS A 969 12.29 56.44 15.84
CA LYS A 969 10.97 56.99 16.23
C LYS A 969 10.25 57.80 15.14
N GLN A 970 10.57 57.56 13.88
CA GLN A 970 9.85 58.16 12.75
C GLN A 970 8.81 57.19 12.18
N LYS A 971 7.71 57.73 11.65
CA LYS A 971 6.74 57.02 10.82
C LYS A 971 7.05 57.24 9.35
N ILE A 972 7.48 56.19 8.66
CA ILE A 972 7.92 56.21 7.27
C ILE A 972 6.90 55.50 6.38
N GLY A 973 6.42 56.22 5.36
CA GLY A 973 5.53 55.68 4.33
C GLY A 973 6.26 55.35 3.03
N LEU A 974 6.07 54.15 2.50
CA LEU A 974 6.57 53.73 1.19
C LEU A 974 5.41 53.80 0.17
N MET A 975 5.47 54.75 -0.77
CA MET A 975 4.42 55.00 -1.77
C MET A 975 4.90 54.65 -3.18
N GLY A 976 4.04 54.14 -4.06
CA GLY A 976 4.37 53.84 -5.46
C GLY A 976 3.41 52.86 -6.12
N ARG A 977 3.46 52.68 -7.44
CA ARG A 977 2.62 51.71 -8.17
C ARG A 977 2.94 50.26 -7.77
N THR A 978 2.00 49.34 -7.88
CA THR A 978 2.25 47.89 -7.68
C THR A 978 3.42 47.45 -8.58
N GLY A 979 4.37 46.69 -8.02
CA GLY A 979 5.61 46.31 -8.72
C GLY A 979 6.75 47.33 -8.66
N SER A 980 6.60 48.48 -8.00
CA SER A 980 7.66 49.50 -7.90
C SER A 980 8.82 49.19 -6.95
N GLY A 981 8.83 48.02 -6.28
CA GLY A 981 9.87 47.60 -5.33
C GLY A 981 9.58 47.83 -3.84
N LYS A 982 8.39 48.32 -3.45
CA LYS A 982 8.03 48.62 -2.04
C LYS A 982 8.19 47.44 -1.08
N SER A 983 7.50 46.33 -1.35
CA SER A 983 7.59 45.12 -0.52
C SER A 983 8.97 44.45 -0.62
N THR A 984 9.75 44.76 -1.66
CA THR A 984 11.15 44.34 -1.79
C THR A 984 12.03 45.06 -0.78
N VAL A 985 11.76 46.33 -0.44
CA VAL A 985 12.50 47.05 0.64
C VAL A 985 12.29 46.36 1.98
N ILE A 986 11.04 46.03 2.32
CA ILE A 986 10.71 45.26 3.55
C ILE A 986 11.40 43.90 3.53
N SER A 987 11.35 43.20 2.39
CA SER A 987 11.97 41.88 2.25
C SER A 987 13.50 41.93 2.36
N ALA A 988 14.14 42.98 1.85
CA ALA A 988 15.58 43.19 1.97
C ALA A 988 15.99 43.48 3.42
N LEU A 989 15.23 44.32 4.14
CA LEU A 989 15.44 44.61 5.55
C LEU A 989 15.34 43.35 6.43
N LEU A 990 14.42 42.44 6.12
CA LEU A 990 14.26 41.13 6.78
C LEU A 990 15.22 40.04 6.25
N ARG A 991 16.14 40.40 5.35
CA ARG A 991 17.09 39.48 4.67
C ARG A 991 16.38 38.28 4.02
N MET A 992 15.24 38.52 3.37
CA MET A 992 14.46 37.52 2.63
C MET A 992 14.77 37.52 1.12
N VAL A 993 15.51 38.51 0.64
CA VAL A 993 15.95 38.68 -0.75
C VAL A 993 17.45 38.97 -0.73
N ASP A 994 18.17 38.48 -1.72
CA ASP A 994 19.59 38.77 -1.87
C ASP A 994 19.78 40.20 -2.38
N TYR A 995 20.76 40.91 -1.80
CA TYR A 995 21.05 42.29 -2.14
C TYR A 995 22.55 42.55 -2.15
N THR A 996 22.98 43.58 -2.88
CA THR A 996 24.31 44.19 -2.81
C THR A 996 24.22 45.56 -2.11
N GLY A 997 25.34 46.07 -1.60
CA GLY A 997 25.35 47.20 -0.65
C GLY A 997 25.27 46.74 0.81
N SER A 998 24.88 47.63 1.72
CA SER A 998 24.72 47.33 3.15
C SER A 998 23.43 47.90 3.75
N ILE A 999 22.89 47.18 4.74
CA ILE A 999 21.74 47.59 5.55
C ILE A 999 22.17 47.49 7.01
N SER A 1000 22.20 48.62 7.72
CA SER A 1000 22.52 48.66 9.15
C SER A 1000 21.35 49.15 10.00
N ILE A 1001 21.18 48.53 11.18
CA ILE A 1001 20.21 48.92 12.20
C ILE A 1001 20.99 49.32 13.46
N ASP A 1002 20.81 50.56 13.93
CA ASP A 1002 21.55 51.15 15.04
C ASP A 1002 23.09 51.02 14.85
N GLY A 1003 23.57 51.19 13.61
CA GLY A 1003 24.98 51.08 13.24
C GLY A 1003 25.52 49.65 13.08
N LEU A 1004 24.70 48.61 13.35
CA LEU A 1004 25.08 47.21 13.18
C LEU A 1004 24.56 46.66 11.84
N ASP A 1005 25.46 46.12 11.01
CA ASP A 1005 25.08 45.48 9.75
C ASP A 1005 24.21 44.24 10.01
N THR A 1006 23.03 44.21 9.38
CA THR A 1006 22.06 43.11 9.44
C THR A 1006 22.66 41.77 9.00
N ARG A 1007 23.73 41.75 8.19
CA ARG A 1007 24.43 40.52 7.78
C ARG A 1007 25.15 39.81 8.92
N ARG A 1008 25.61 40.57 9.92
CA ARG A 1008 26.32 40.05 11.11
C ARG A 1008 25.38 39.47 12.16
N VAL A 1009 24.07 39.68 12.01
CA VAL A 1009 23.03 39.17 12.91
C VAL A 1009 22.42 37.91 12.29
N PRO A 1010 22.27 36.80 13.05
CA PRO A 1010 21.53 35.63 12.57
C PRO A 1010 20.12 36.02 12.10
N ARG A 1011 19.68 35.50 10.94
CA ARG A 1011 18.41 35.93 10.33
C ARG A 1011 17.20 35.71 11.24
N GLU A 1012 17.15 34.59 11.95
CA GLU A 1012 16.05 34.28 12.87
C GLU A 1012 15.97 35.30 14.01
N LEU A 1013 17.11 35.66 14.60
CA LEU A 1013 17.20 36.66 15.66
C LEU A 1013 16.86 38.07 15.14
N LEU A 1014 17.30 38.43 13.94
CA LEU A 1014 16.93 39.69 13.29
C LEU A 1014 15.41 39.80 13.15
N ARG A 1015 14.77 38.76 12.61
CA ARG A 1015 13.33 38.72 12.35
C ARG A 1015 12.52 38.67 13.64
N SER A 1016 12.98 37.96 14.67
CA SER A 1016 12.31 37.92 15.98
C SER A 1016 12.45 39.23 16.76
N ARG A 1017 13.42 40.09 16.42
CA ARG A 1017 13.63 41.41 17.04
C ARG A 1017 12.95 42.55 16.26
N ILE A 1018 12.23 42.26 15.18
CA ILE A 1018 11.47 43.24 14.40
C ILE A 1018 9.99 42.83 14.39
N THR A 1019 9.09 43.72 14.79
CA THR A 1019 7.66 43.43 14.75
C THR A 1019 7.14 43.60 13.33
N THR A 1020 6.69 42.52 12.70
CA THR A 1020 6.21 42.56 11.30
C THR A 1020 4.72 42.20 11.23
N ILE A 1021 3.94 43.05 10.57
CA ILE A 1021 2.53 42.82 10.23
C ILE A 1021 2.45 42.62 8.71
N PRO A 1022 2.38 41.38 8.21
CA PRO A 1022 2.23 41.12 6.79
C PRO A 1022 0.79 41.33 6.32
N GLN A 1023 0.63 41.37 5.00
CA GLN A 1023 -0.66 41.46 4.31
C GLN A 1023 -1.60 40.29 4.70
N ASP A 1024 -1.10 39.05 4.61
CA ASP A 1024 -1.78 37.84 5.08
C ASP A 1024 -1.09 37.29 6.33
N GLY A 1025 -1.71 37.47 7.50
CA GLY A 1025 -1.15 37.03 8.78
C GLY A 1025 -1.39 35.55 9.09
N LEU A 1026 -0.58 35.02 10.02
CA LEU A 1026 -0.62 33.61 10.46
C LEU A 1026 -1.97 33.24 11.08
N ARG A 1027 -2.55 32.13 10.60
CA ARG A 1027 -3.81 31.54 11.07
C ARG A 1027 -3.66 30.04 11.22
N LEU A 1028 -3.55 29.56 12.45
CA LEU A 1028 -3.40 28.15 12.78
C LEU A 1028 -4.69 27.58 13.33
N ASN A 1029 -4.96 26.30 13.05
CA ASN A 1029 -6.14 25.60 13.55
C ASN A 1029 -5.94 25.15 15.01
N GLU A 1030 -5.74 26.14 15.87
CA GLU A 1030 -5.46 26.04 17.30
C GLU A 1030 -6.25 27.11 18.06
N SER A 1031 -6.10 27.16 19.38
CA SER A 1031 -6.76 28.18 20.20
C SER A 1031 -6.40 29.61 19.77
N LEU A 1032 -7.30 30.55 20.06
CA LEU A 1032 -7.03 31.98 19.89
C LEU A 1032 -5.78 32.40 20.67
N ARG A 1033 -5.58 31.84 21.88
CA ARG A 1033 -4.38 32.05 22.71
C ARG A 1033 -3.09 31.75 21.93
N PHE A 1034 -3.01 30.58 21.29
CA PHE A 1034 -1.82 30.19 20.53
C PHE A 1034 -1.63 31.07 19.28
N ASN A 1035 -2.71 31.45 18.62
CA ASN A 1035 -2.67 32.35 17.46
C ASN A 1035 -2.22 33.77 17.85
N LEU A 1036 -2.52 34.26 19.06
CA LEU A 1036 -2.11 35.58 19.51
C LEU A 1036 -0.62 35.67 19.83
N TYR A 1037 -0.03 34.61 20.40
CA TYR A 1037 1.40 34.59 20.72
C TYR A 1037 2.06 33.25 20.36
N PRO A 1038 2.39 33.04 19.06
CA PRO A 1038 3.04 31.82 18.57
C PRO A 1038 4.58 31.85 18.72
N PHE A 1039 5.15 32.87 19.38
CA PHE A 1039 6.59 33.06 19.52
C PHE A 1039 7.21 32.13 20.57
N ALA A 1040 8.51 31.85 20.42
CA ALA A 1040 9.26 31.09 21.42
C ALA A 1040 9.52 31.96 22.66
N GLY A 1041 9.41 31.38 23.86
CA GLY A 1041 9.69 32.04 25.14
C GLY A 1041 8.51 32.04 26.12
N GLU A 1042 8.63 32.82 27.18
CA GLU A 1042 7.58 32.97 28.18
C GLU A 1042 6.35 33.66 27.57
N ARG A 1043 5.19 33.03 27.74
CA ARG A 1043 3.93 33.53 27.17
C ARG A 1043 3.45 34.75 27.95
N PRO A 1044 2.76 35.70 27.30
CA PRO A 1044 2.01 36.75 27.99
C PRO A 1044 1.01 36.14 28.98
N SER A 1045 0.68 36.89 30.04
CA SER A 1045 -0.43 36.47 30.90
C SER A 1045 -1.75 36.56 30.15
N ASP A 1046 -2.76 35.80 30.58
CA ASP A 1046 -4.09 35.87 29.96
C ASP A 1046 -4.65 37.30 30.05
N ASP A 1047 -4.38 38.04 31.13
CA ASP A 1047 -4.76 39.46 31.27
C ASP A 1047 -4.10 40.37 30.22
N GLU A 1048 -2.82 40.14 29.90
CA GLU A 1048 -2.12 40.89 28.84
C GLU A 1048 -2.72 40.61 27.46
N MET A 1049 -3.08 39.34 27.18
CA MET A 1049 -3.71 38.94 25.92
C MET A 1049 -5.12 39.51 25.79
N ILE A 1050 -5.91 39.45 26.86
CA ILE A 1050 -7.25 40.04 26.93
C ILE A 1050 -7.16 41.55 26.76
N GLY A 1051 -6.23 42.21 27.46
CA GLY A 1051 -6.00 43.65 27.33
C GLY A 1051 -5.63 44.06 25.90
N ALA A 1052 -4.81 43.27 25.20
CA ALA A 1052 -4.50 43.51 23.79
C ALA A 1052 -5.73 43.37 22.89
N LEU A 1053 -6.57 42.34 23.10
CA LEU A 1053 -7.82 42.13 22.36
C LEU A 1053 -8.87 43.22 22.64
N GLN A 1054 -8.93 43.73 23.88
CA GLN A 1054 -9.79 44.85 24.25
C GLN A 1054 -9.32 46.14 23.59
N THR A 1055 -8.01 46.38 23.54
CA THR A 1055 -7.42 47.56 22.87
C THR A 1055 -7.81 47.61 21.40
N VAL A 1056 -7.85 46.47 20.71
CA VAL A 1056 -8.25 46.40 19.29
C VAL A 1056 -9.76 46.19 19.07
N GLY A 1057 -10.57 46.13 20.13
CA GLY A 1057 -12.03 46.03 20.04
C GLY A 1057 -12.61 44.64 19.68
N VAL A 1058 -11.79 43.58 19.68
CA VAL A 1058 -12.23 42.23 19.23
C VAL A 1058 -12.57 41.30 20.41
N TRP A 1059 -12.26 41.69 21.65
CA TRP A 1059 -12.47 40.84 22.84
C TRP A 1059 -13.93 40.43 23.05
N ASN A 1060 -14.90 41.32 22.85
CA ASN A 1060 -16.31 41.01 23.10
C ASN A 1060 -16.81 39.86 22.19
N HIS A 1061 -16.40 39.87 20.92
CA HIS A 1061 -16.69 38.80 19.96
C HIS A 1061 -16.00 37.49 20.34
N ALA A 1062 -14.72 37.56 20.72
CA ALA A 1062 -13.97 36.39 21.16
C ALA A 1062 -14.57 35.76 22.43
N ARG A 1063 -14.97 36.59 23.41
CA ARG A 1063 -15.58 36.17 24.67
C ARG A 1063 -16.92 35.48 24.46
N ALA A 1064 -17.77 36.01 23.58
CA ALA A 1064 -19.08 35.42 23.26
C ALA A 1064 -18.95 34.02 22.65
N ASN A 1065 -17.87 33.76 21.90
CA ASN A 1065 -17.68 32.54 21.13
C ASN A 1065 -16.63 31.58 21.74
N GLY A 1066 -16.42 31.63 23.06
CA GLY A 1066 -15.61 30.66 23.82
C GLY A 1066 -14.23 31.15 24.30
N GLY A 1067 -13.91 32.43 24.17
CA GLY A 1067 -12.76 33.07 24.80
C GLY A 1067 -11.40 32.73 24.18
N LEU A 1068 -10.34 32.76 25.00
CA LEU A 1068 -8.96 32.51 24.55
C LEU A 1068 -8.70 31.06 24.14
N ASP A 1069 -9.43 30.10 24.72
CA ASP A 1069 -9.28 28.66 24.48
C ASP A 1069 -10.07 28.17 23.26
N ALA A 1070 -11.03 28.95 22.77
CA ALA A 1070 -11.76 28.64 21.56
C ALA A 1070 -10.84 28.51 20.35
N ASN A 1071 -11.15 27.55 19.48
CA ASN A 1071 -10.42 27.35 18.23
C ASN A 1071 -10.62 28.56 17.32
N TYR A 1072 -9.53 29.09 16.77
CA TYR A 1072 -9.51 30.29 15.92
C TYR A 1072 -10.50 30.25 14.76
N PHE A 1073 -10.68 29.09 14.11
CA PHE A 1073 -11.60 28.97 12.97
C PHE A 1073 -13.08 28.91 13.39
N LYS A 1074 -13.39 28.47 14.62
CA LYS A 1074 -14.76 28.46 15.16
C LYS A 1074 -15.26 29.85 15.56
N LEU A 1075 -14.36 30.82 15.72
CA LEU A 1075 -14.69 32.19 16.11
C LEU A 1075 -15.21 33.04 14.92
N GLU A 1076 -15.14 32.53 13.69
CA GLU A 1076 -15.71 33.13 12.46
C GLU A 1076 -15.40 34.62 12.25
N PHE A 1077 -14.17 35.06 12.56
CA PHE A 1077 -13.79 36.46 12.41
C PHE A 1077 -13.95 36.98 10.96
N SER A 1078 -14.49 38.20 10.83
CA SER A 1078 -14.55 38.93 9.56
C SER A 1078 -13.14 39.27 9.03
N LYS A 1079 -13.00 39.65 7.76
CA LYS A 1079 -11.69 40.04 7.19
C LYS A 1079 -11.04 41.19 7.98
N GLY A 1080 -11.81 42.21 8.36
CA GLY A 1080 -11.31 43.32 9.18
C GLY A 1080 -10.93 42.90 10.60
N GLN A 1081 -11.75 42.08 11.27
CA GLN A 1081 -11.41 41.54 12.60
C GLN A 1081 -10.12 40.71 12.59
N LYS A 1082 -9.85 39.98 11.50
CA LYS A 1082 -8.59 39.23 11.34
C LYS A 1082 -7.38 40.17 11.31
N GLN A 1083 -7.48 41.32 10.65
CA GLN A 1083 -6.40 42.33 10.66
C GLN A 1083 -6.19 42.93 12.04
N LEU A 1084 -7.26 43.18 12.80
CA LEU A 1084 -7.18 43.64 14.20
C LEU A 1084 -6.50 42.61 15.10
N ILE A 1085 -6.70 41.31 14.87
CA ILE A 1085 -5.98 40.25 15.60
C ILE A 1085 -4.48 40.25 15.25
N PHE A 1086 -4.11 40.52 14.00
CA PHE A 1086 -2.70 40.67 13.63
C PHE A 1086 -2.07 41.89 14.30
N LEU A 1087 -2.83 42.98 14.45
CA LEU A 1087 -2.41 44.13 15.24
C LEU A 1087 -2.24 43.79 16.72
N ALA A 1088 -3.20 43.08 17.33
CA ALA A 1088 -3.09 42.62 18.72
C ALA A 1088 -1.85 41.74 18.94
N ARG A 1089 -1.55 40.82 18.01
CA ARG A 1089 -0.32 40.02 18.00
C ARG A 1089 0.93 40.90 17.96
N ALA A 1090 0.94 41.93 17.10
CA ALA A 1090 2.07 42.86 16.98
C ALA A 1090 2.29 43.68 18.26
N ILE A 1091 1.22 44.11 18.92
CA ILE A 1091 1.26 44.80 20.22
C ILE A 1091 1.90 43.90 21.29
N LEU A 1092 1.43 42.65 21.39
CA LEU A 1092 1.97 41.68 22.35
C LEU A 1092 3.46 41.38 22.10
N HIS A 1093 3.82 41.17 20.83
CA HIS A 1093 5.20 40.93 20.44
C HIS A 1093 6.12 42.11 20.77
N GLN A 1094 5.69 43.33 20.47
CA GLN A 1094 6.45 44.55 20.76
C GLN A 1094 6.64 44.75 22.27
N ARG A 1095 5.59 44.57 23.07
CA ARG A 1095 5.64 44.72 24.52
C ARG A 1095 6.59 43.70 25.18
N LYS A 1096 6.57 42.45 24.72
CA LYS A 1096 7.44 41.39 25.27
C LYS A 1096 8.89 41.50 24.81
N THR A 1097 9.14 41.82 23.54
CA THR A 1097 10.51 41.91 23.01
C THR A 1097 11.18 43.25 23.29
N GLY A 1098 10.40 44.28 23.61
CA GLY A 1098 10.87 45.66 23.80
C GLY A 1098 11.40 46.31 22.52
N ASN A 1099 11.10 45.75 21.36
CA ASN A 1099 11.66 46.22 20.09
C ASN A 1099 11.10 47.59 19.68
N ARG A 1100 11.88 48.29 18.86
CA ARG A 1100 11.63 49.67 18.43
C ARG A 1100 11.38 49.80 16.94
N ILE A 1101 11.22 48.70 16.21
CA ILE A 1101 10.99 48.70 14.77
C ILE A 1101 9.74 47.90 14.46
N VAL A 1102 8.81 48.52 13.73
CA VAL A 1102 7.56 47.90 13.27
C VAL A 1102 7.46 48.02 11.75
N LEU A 1103 7.28 46.90 11.07
CA LEU A 1103 7.08 46.82 9.61
C LEU A 1103 5.63 46.47 9.32
N MET A 1104 4.99 47.23 8.44
CA MET A 1104 3.58 47.07 8.09
C MET A 1104 3.44 46.97 6.57
N ASP A 1105 2.94 45.84 6.08
CA ASP A 1105 2.71 45.61 4.65
C ASP A 1105 1.20 45.53 4.39
N GLU A 1106 0.60 46.60 3.87
CA GLU A 1106 -0.82 46.69 3.46
C GLU A 1106 -1.86 46.38 4.55
N VAL A 1107 -1.60 46.82 5.78
CA VAL A 1107 -2.44 46.51 6.95
C VAL A 1107 -3.89 47.03 6.84
N THR A 1108 -4.14 48.13 6.10
CA THR A 1108 -5.49 48.71 5.96
C THR A 1108 -6.27 48.23 4.73
N SER A 1109 -5.68 47.35 3.89
CA SER A 1109 -6.22 47.00 2.57
C SER A 1109 -7.61 46.35 2.61
N SER A 1110 -7.92 45.57 3.65
CA SER A 1110 -9.18 44.82 3.77
C SER A 1110 -10.15 45.37 4.83
N MET A 1111 -9.86 46.56 5.39
CA MET A 1111 -10.79 47.30 6.25
C MET A 1111 -11.72 48.20 5.43
N ALA A 1112 -12.93 48.39 5.94
CA ALA A 1112 -13.85 49.39 5.41
C ALA A 1112 -13.28 50.81 5.66
N GLU A 1113 -13.63 51.78 4.80
CA GLU A 1113 -13.08 53.14 4.84
C GLU A 1113 -13.41 53.88 6.15
N ASP A 1114 -14.56 53.58 6.76
CA ASP A 1114 -15.02 54.16 8.03
C ASP A 1114 -14.24 53.66 9.26
N ALA A 1115 -13.71 52.43 9.22
CA ALA A 1115 -12.94 51.83 10.31
C ALA A 1115 -11.43 52.15 10.26
N GLU A 1116 -10.93 52.69 9.14
CA GLU A 1116 -9.49 52.97 8.95
C GLU A 1116 -8.92 54.07 9.88
N PRO A 1117 -9.63 55.20 10.14
CA PRO A 1117 -9.13 56.24 11.04
C PRO A 1117 -8.93 55.73 12.47
N GLU A 1118 -9.81 54.83 12.92
CA GLU A 1118 -9.71 54.21 14.24
C GLU A 1118 -8.51 53.26 14.32
N LEU A 1119 -8.27 52.45 13.28
CA LEU A 1119 -7.10 51.60 13.19
C LEU A 1119 -5.79 52.40 13.19
N GLN A 1120 -5.73 53.51 12.45
CA GLN A 1120 -4.56 54.40 12.46
C GLN A 1120 -4.29 54.97 13.85
N ARG A 1121 -5.34 55.44 14.56
CA ARG A 1121 -5.21 55.91 15.95
C ARG A 1121 -4.66 54.83 16.87
N LEU A 1122 -5.15 53.59 16.74
CA LEU A 1122 -4.65 52.46 17.51
C LEU A 1122 -3.18 52.17 17.23
N ILE A 1123 -2.75 52.22 15.96
CA ILE A 1123 -1.35 52.06 15.56
C ILE A 1123 -0.46 53.15 16.19
N ASP A 1124 -0.90 54.41 16.14
CA ASP A 1124 -0.13 55.54 16.66
C ASP A 1124 0.02 55.47 18.19
N VAL A 1125 -1.04 55.06 18.90
CA VAL A 1125 -1.01 54.87 20.35
C VAL A 1125 -0.13 53.67 20.73
N ALA A 1126 -0.35 52.52 20.06
CA ALA A 1126 0.34 51.28 20.38
C ALA A 1126 1.85 51.34 20.13
N PHE A 1127 2.29 52.09 19.11
CA PHE A 1127 3.67 52.10 18.64
C PHE A 1127 4.34 53.49 18.71
N SER A 1128 3.80 54.42 19.52
CA SER A 1128 4.30 55.81 19.69
C SER A 1128 5.81 55.96 19.96
N GLY A 1129 6.46 54.92 20.49
CA GLY A 1129 7.90 54.89 20.77
C GLY A 1129 8.73 54.09 19.77
N CYS A 1130 8.20 53.71 18.60
CA CYS A 1130 8.85 52.86 17.60
C CYS A 1130 9.04 53.58 16.26
N THR A 1131 10.04 53.15 15.50
CA THR A 1131 10.17 53.45 14.08
C THR A 1131 9.20 52.57 13.30
N ILE A 1132 8.28 53.17 12.55
CA ILE A 1132 7.25 52.45 11.79
C ILE A 1132 7.57 52.59 10.30
N VAL A 1133 7.75 51.48 9.58
CA VAL A 1133 7.87 51.46 8.12
C VAL A 1133 6.61 50.83 7.55
N MET A 1134 5.80 51.61 6.83
CA MET A 1134 4.53 51.15 6.28
C MET A 1134 4.46 51.23 4.76
N VAL A 1135 3.91 50.17 4.16
CA VAL A 1135 3.47 50.12 2.76
C VAL A 1135 1.95 50.18 2.77
N SER A 1136 1.37 51.14 2.05
CA SER A 1136 -0.07 51.23 1.83
C SER A 1136 -0.37 51.69 0.42
N HIS A 1137 -1.49 51.22 -0.12
CA HIS A 1137 -2.07 51.71 -1.36
C HIS A 1137 -3.04 52.88 -1.14
N ARG A 1138 -3.46 53.11 0.11
CA ARG A 1138 -4.36 54.20 0.48
C ARG A 1138 -3.56 55.43 0.89
N ILE A 1139 -3.84 56.55 0.23
CA ILE A 1139 -3.13 57.82 0.45
C ILE A 1139 -3.38 58.34 1.87
N GLU A 1140 -4.58 58.10 2.40
CA GLU A 1140 -5.00 58.48 3.75
C GLU A 1140 -4.13 57.83 4.84
N SER A 1141 -3.61 56.62 4.58
CA SER A 1141 -2.68 55.94 5.48
C SER A 1141 -1.40 56.76 5.75
N PHE A 1142 -1.00 57.63 4.81
CA PHE A 1142 0.23 58.43 4.89
C PHE A 1142 0.04 59.84 5.49
N GLN A 1143 -1.18 60.25 5.83
CA GLN A 1143 -1.43 61.58 6.41
C GLN A 1143 -0.71 61.81 7.74
N THR A 1144 -0.39 60.74 8.46
CA THR A 1144 0.30 60.76 9.75
C THR A 1144 1.80 60.46 9.63
N ALA A 1145 2.33 60.19 8.43
CA ALA A 1145 3.74 59.86 8.23
C ALA A 1145 4.66 61.09 8.35
N ASP A 1146 5.82 60.91 8.97
CA ASP A 1146 6.87 61.92 9.10
C ASP A 1146 7.72 62.01 7.83
N VAL A 1147 7.91 60.87 7.15
CA VAL A 1147 8.69 60.75 5.92
C VAL A 1147 7.92 59.87 4.93
N ILE A 1148 7.80 60.31 3.69
CA ILE A 1148 7.21 59.51 2.59
C ILE A 1148 8.27 59.32 1.51
N LEU A 1149 8.58 58.07 1.18
CA LEU A 1149 9.47 57.67 0.09
C LEU A 1149 8.62 57.22 -1.10
N ARG A 1150 8.66 57.96 -2.20
CA ARG A 1150 7.95 57.63 -3.43
C ARG A 1150 8.85 56.83 -4.37
N PHE A 1151 8.43 55.61 -4.70
CA PHE A 1151 9.15 54.66 -5.55
C PHE A 1151 8.58 54.63 -6.97
N SER A 1152 9.48 54.63 -7.95
CA SER A 1152 9.17 54.40 -9.37
C SER A 1152 10.24 53.51 -9.99
N SER A 1153 9.84 52.40 -10.62
CA SER A 1153 10.73 51.45 -11.31
C SER A 1153 12.00 51.07 -10.54
N GLY A 1154 11.88 50.79 -9.22
CA GLY A 1154 13.01 50.35 -8.40
C GLY A 1154 13.95 51.45 -7.89
N LYS A 1155 13.63 52.73 -8.13
CA LYS A 1155 14.38 53.91 -7.63
C LYS A 1155 13.49 54.81 -6.77
N ILE A 1156 14.08 55.55 -5.83
CA ILE A 1156 13.37 56.64 -5.14
C ILE A 1156 13.23 57.78 -6.13
N GLU A 1157 11.99 58.15 -6.43
CA GLU A 1157 11.65 59.31 -7.25
C GLU A 1157 11.70 60.59 -6.41
N ARG A 1158 11.11 60.57 -5.21
CA ARG A 1158 10.99 61.73 -4.31
C ARG A 1158 10.98 61.32 -2.84
N VAL A 1159 11.52 62.19 -1.99
CA VAL A 1159 11.45 62.10 -0.52
C VAL A 1159 10.66 63.30 0.00
N LEU A 1160 9.56 63.07 0.70
CA LEU A 1160 8.75 64.11 1.32
C LEU A 1160 8.94 64.03 2.83
N ARG A 1161 9.33 65.14 3.48
CA ARG A 1161 9.47 65.21 4.94
C ARG A 1161 8.46 66.17 5.53
N ARG A 1162 7.85 65.78 6.65
CA ARG A 1162 6.88 66.61 7.37
C ARG A 1162 7.61 67.61 8.27
N ARG A 1163 7.28 68.90 8.15
CA ARG A 1163 7.75 69.96 9.05
C ARG A 1163 6.86 70.06 10.30
N SER A 1164 7.37 70.73 11.33
CA SER A 1164 6.64 71.00 12.59
C SER A 1164 5.32 71.77 12.41
N ASN A 1165 5.13 72.45 11.29
CA ASN A 1165 3.90 73.14 10.91
C ASN A 1165 2.89 72.26 10.13
N GLY A 1166 3.16 70.95 10.00
CA GLY A 1166 2.29 69.98 9.32
C GLY A 1166 2.45 69.90 7.80
N SER A 1167 3.18 70.82 7.16
CA SER A 1167 3.43 70.82 5.70
C SER A 1167 4.48 69.78 5.28
N LEU A 1168 4.25 69.13 4.13
CA LEU A 1168 5.21 68.22 3.49
C LEU A 1168 6.12 69.02 2.54
N VAL A 1169 7.44 68.88 2.69
CA VAL A 1169 8.43 69.56 1.84
C VAL A 1169 9.31 68.50 1.17
N GLU A 1170 9.61 68.69 -0.13
CA GLU A 1170 10.61 67.87 -0.84
C GLU A 1170 11.99 68.10 -0.23
N GLY A 1171 12.67 67.00 0.11
CA GLY A 1171 13.96 67.02 0.80
C GLY A 1171 15.00 66.11 0.20
#